data_AF-A0AAV9CIC8-F1
#
_entry.id   AF-A0AAV9CIC8-F1
#
_cell.length_a   1.000
_cell.length_b   1.000
_cell.length_c   1.000
_cell.angle_alpha   90.00
_cell.angle_beta   90.00
_cell.angle_gamma   90.00
#
_symmetry.space_group_name_H-M   'P 1'
#
loop_
_entity.id
_entity.type
_entity.pdbx_description
1 polymer ?
#
loop_
_entity_poly.entity_id
_entity_poly.type
_entity_poly.pdbx_seq_one_letter_code
_entity_poly.pdbx_strand_id
1 'polypeptide(L)'
;MSFPPLLLLLLLFFFSSLNWVSSDPLSTFSVSRVNTSTVVCALLPTSHGPVLNCTALGTHAPPTTYPHRGVPYSAIAAGDAFLCGLTTTTTTSSMRWWEFTHDGSVGPPKRVYRGPALSSLSAGDAHVCGLNKSTGGVVCWRWRELGRRPISERRLTAVAVGKDFLCGLSAANGTVVCVGGEGGGTMGAPKGGGYSILGAGTRHACALSAARELTCWGDGPAASVNATGGGFVSLALGEDRTCALRGNGTAACWGADGFGLPIGLRSELFINIEGRGRVFCGVLTVNYSLVCWGRGNDTEAVDTGVFKRVLPGTCRPQSECGCGVLGDSGSVCNNGVICQTCVPSTASAPPPTNPDPSNGSDRRRLVLIIVGAAGVAVFLAAGSGFAHYRLRGERKSRVHDSGRLDRDRPPRSNTQAGPMLDKLLSMGRGGSLEKFLLQELYDATGGFSDAHRIGSGSFGGVYRGVLSDGREVAMKRSEPGQQASTSYQTPGRPIAQQQQQRDKKDKECAFLSELAALSRLNHKNLVRLFGYCSEGAERILVYEFVANGSLYDHLFHGDQPGPIDSWAIRLRIALDAARGIEYLHTYAVPPIVHRDIKSSNILLDSDWTAKVADFGLSRKNPDGSCTSGADVEAGGAAEGPVYRAAGTVGYMDPEYYRLQRLTTKSDVYSFGVVLLELLTGLKAVHWDEEARAPRNVVDCVEEEEVHCPFDWRIPPPTPAETEAVGQLGYIAATCVRLESCDRPTMTDVVAGLERALLTCLELECLSRSTTGNRSST
;
A
#
# COMPACT_ATOMS: atom_id res chain seq x y z
N MET A 1 28.97 -46.47 -5.08
CA MET A 1 27.64 -47.09 -5.03
C MET A 1 26.65 -46.10 -5.60
N SER A 2 26.19 -46.37 -6.82
CA SER A 2 25.32 -45.51 -7.61
C SER A 2 23.88 -45.57 -7.08
N PHE A 3 23.31 -44.44 -6.69
CA PHE A 3 21.87 -44.34 -6.42
C PHE A 3 21.12 -44.31 -7.76
N PRO A 4 20.04 -45.09 -7.95
CA PRO A 4 19.36 -45.15 -9.24
C PRO A 4 18.47 -43.91 -9.43
N PRO A 5 18.40 -43.35 -10.65
CA PRO A 5 17.64 -42.14 -10.98
C PRO A 5 16.11 -42.34 -10.94
N LEU A 6 15.63 -43.57 -10.72
CA LEU A 6 14.21 -43.92 -10.72
C LEU A 6 13.44 -43.39 -9.50
N LEU A 7 14.11 -43.22 -8.36
CA LEU A 7 13.47 -42.74 -7.12
C LEU A 7 13.21 -41.22 -7.17
N LEU A 8 14.06 -40.48 -7.88
CA LEU A 8 13.87 -39.04 -8.09
C LEU A 8 12.72 -38.76 -9.07
N LEU A 9 12.51 -39.61 -10.08
CA LEU A 9 11.38 -39.50 -11.01
C LEU A 9 10.04 -39.84 -10.34
N LEU A 10 10.01 -40.84 -9.45
CA LEU A 10 8.80 -41.17 -8.69
C LEU A 10 8.44 -40.07 -7.66
N LEU A 11 9.43 -39.42 -7.04
CA LEU A 11 9.19 -38.26 -6.17
C LEU A 11 8.71 -37.04 -6.97
N LEU A 12 9.20 -36.83 -8.19
CA LEU A 12 8.72 -35.76 -9.07
C LEU A 12 7.30 -36.02 -9.64
N PHE A 13 6.92 -37.29 -9.84
CA PHE A 13 5.55 -37.66 -10.20
C PHE A 13 4.56 -37.58 -9.03
N PHE A 14 4.99 -37.86 -7.78
CA PHE A 14 4.11 -37.72 -6.61
C PHE A 14 3.86 -36.27 -6.18
N PHE A 15 4.71 -35.32 -6.57
CA PHE A 15 4.50 -33.88 -6.30
C PHE A 15 3.81 -33.11 -7.44
N SER A 16 3.42 -33.76 -8.54
CA SER A 16 2.79 -33.09 -9.70
C SER A 16 1.33 -33.50 -9.98
N SER A 17 0.70 -34.33 -9.13
CA SER A 17 -0.66 -34.82 -9.37
C SER A 17 -1.59 -34.73 -8.17
N LEU A 18 -1.73 -33.56 -7.55
CA LEU A 18 -2.87 -33.20 -6.70
C LEU A 18 -3.11 -31.68 -6.76
N ASN A 19 -3.55 -31.17 -7.91
CA ASN A 19 -4.11 -29.82 -8.02
C ASN A 19 -5.32 -29.84 -8.96
N TRP A 20 -6.30 -30.67 -8.65
CA TRP A 20 -7.55 -30.71 -9.39
C TRP A 20 -8.69 -30.30 -8.46
N VAL A 21 -9.15 -29.05 -8.61
CA VAL A 21 -10.55 -28.63 -8.87
C VAL A 21 -10.53 -27.12 -9.13
N SER A 22 -10.95 -26.70 -10.33
CA SER A 22 -11.07 -25.30 -10.76
C SER A 22 -12.52 -24.82 -10.67
N SER A 23 -12.85 -24.02 -9.68
CA SER A 23 -13.83 -22.93 -9.86
C SER A 23 -13.01 -21.66 -10.01
N ASP A 24 -13.21 -20.93 -11.10
CA ASP A 24 -12.53 -19.66 -11.32
C ASP A 24 -12.95 -18.70 -10.20
N PRO A 25 -12.06 -18.31 -9.26
CA PRO A 25 -12.48 -17.58 -8.07
C PRO A 25 -12.69 -16.08 -8.33
N LEU A 26 -12.76 -15.73 -9.62
CA LEU A 26 -12.99 -14.42 -10.19
C LEU A 26 -14.24 -14.53 -11.08
N SER A 27 -15.25 -13.71 -10.80
CA SER A 27 -16.51 -13.72 -11.55
C SER A 27 -16.48 -12.74 -12.73
N THR A 28 -17.26 -13.02 -13.77
CA THR A 28 -17.43 -12.16 -14.96
C THR A 28 -18.82 -11.53 -15.05
N PHE A 29 -19.73 -11.92 -14.16
CA PHE A 29 -20.99 -11.25 -13.93
C PHE A 29 -21.22 -11.15 -12.42
N SER A 30 -22.05 -10.22 -11.96
CA SER A 30 -22.35 -10.09 -10.54
C SER A 30 -23.65 -9.32 -10.34
N VAL A 31 -24.26 -9.51 -9.17
CA VAL A 31 -25.57 -8.96 -8.84
C VAL A 31 -25.42 -7.98 -7.68
N SER A 32 -25.90 -6.75 -7.88
CA SER A 32 -25.94 -5.69 -6.88
C SER A 32 -27.37 -5.43 -6.42
N ARG A 33 -27.56 -5.19 -5.13
CA ARG A 33 -28.82 -4.72 -4.55
C ARG A 33 -28.77 -3.20 -4.40
N VAL A 34 -29.67 -2.46 -5.04
CA VAL A 34 -29.74 -0.99 -4.98
C VAL A 34 -31.13 -0.59 -4.52
N ASN A 35 -31.28 -0.21 -3.25
CA ASN A 35 -32.58 0.02 -2.60
C ASN A 35 -33.51 -1.21 -2.77
N THR A 36 -34.66 -1.03 -3.42
CA THR A 36 -35.63 -2.08 -3.76
C THR A 36 -35.37 -2.73 -5.12
N SER A 37 -34.41 -2.22 -5.88
CA SER A 37 -34.07 -2.69 -7.23
C SER A 37 -32.87 -3.64 -7.21
N THR A 38 -32.77 -4.49 -8.23
CA THR A 38 -31.62 -5.36 -8.45
C THR A 38 -30.92 -4.92 -9.73
N VAL A 39 -29.61 -4.73 -9.67
CA VAL A 39 -28.77 -4.38 -10.83
C VAL A 39 -27.89 -5.58 -11.15
N VAL A 40 -27.89 -6.00 -12.41
CA VAL A 40 -27.07 -7.11 -12.90
C VAL A 40 -25.98 -6.54 -13.80
N CYS A 41 -24.73 -6.85 -13.47
CA CYS A 41 -23.55 -6.42 -14.19
C CYS A 41 -22.87 -7.62 -14.84
N ALA A 42 -22.34 -7.45 -16.04
CA ALA A 42 -21.61 -8.48 -16.75
C ALA A 42 -20.52 -7.90 -17.66
N LEU A 43 -19.49 -8.70 -17.89
CA LEU A 43 -18.50 -8.45 -18.92
C LEU A 43 -19.01 -8.97 -20.26
N LEU A 44 -19.13 -8.06 -21.24
CA LEU A 44 -19.55 -8.37 -22.60
C LEU A 44 -18.32 -8.46 -23.51
N PRO A 45 -18.26 -9.47 -24.41
CA PRO A 45 -17.14 -9.60 -25.34
C PRO A 45 -17.21 -8.53 -26.43
N THR A 46 -16.07 -7.87 -26.71
CA THR A 46 -15.95 -6.90 -27.81
C THR A 46 -14.60 -7.06 -28.53
N SER A 47 -14.48 -6.53 -29.75
CA SER A 47 -13.23 -6.55 -30.53
C SER A 47 -12.02 -5.90 -29.83
N HIS A 48 -12.26 -5.02 -28.85
CA HIS A 48 -11.21 -4.32 -28.10
C HIS A 48 -11.00 -4.86 -26.67
N GLY A 49 -11.74 -5.90 -26.30
CA GLY A 49 -11.65 -6.61 -25.03
C GLY A 49 -12.96 -6.56 -24.24
N PRO A 50 -13.08 -7.30 -23.13
CA PRO A 50 -14.33 -7.33 -22.36
C PRO A 50 -14.69 -5.96 -21.76
N VAL A 51 -15.94 -5.54 -21.98
CA VAL A 51 -16.49 -4.27 -21.48
C VAL A 51 -17.52 -4.53 -20.39
N LEU A 52 -17.46 -3.76 -19.31
CA LEU A 52 -18.38 -3.86 -18.18
C LEU A 52 -19.68 -3.11 -18.45
N ASN A 53 -20.79 -3.85 -18.49
CA ASN A 53 -22.14 -3.29 -18.62
C ASN A 53 -23.04 -3.74 -17.48
N CYS A 54 -23.94 -2.86 -17.05
CA CYS A 54 -24.95 -3.18 -16.05
C CYS A 54 -26.35 -2.77 -16.51
N THR A 55 -27.36 -3.51 -16.09
CA THR A 55 -28.77 -3.21 -16.32
C THR A 55 -29.57 -3.47 -15.06
N ALA A 56 -30.61 -2.68 -14.82
CA ALA A 56 -31.56 -2.96 -13.75
C ALA A 56 -32.50 -4.10 -14.18
N LEU A 57 -32.74 -5.05 -13.28
CA LEU A 57 -33.56 -6.23 -13.55
C LEU A 57 -35.05 -5.87 -13.52
N GLY A 58 -35.81 -6.39 -14.48
CA GLY A 58 -37.23 -6.09 -14.62
C GLY A 58 -37.55 -4.71 -15.20
N THR A 59 -36.54 -3.90 -15.55
CA THR A 59 -36.73 -2.68 -16.34
C THR A 59 -36.25 -2.94 -17.78
N HIS A 60 -36.99 -2.45 -18.77
CA HIS A 60 -36.56 -2.48 -20.18
C HIS A 60 -35.53 -1.38 -20.49
N ALA A 61 -34.80 -0.91 -19.48
CA ALA A 61 -33.82 0.14 -19.64
C ALA A 61 -32.61 -0.38 -20.44
N PRO A 62 -31.99 0.44 -21.31
CA PRO A 62 -30.77 0.06 -21.99
C PRO A 62 -29.62 -0.14 -20.98
N PRO A 63 -28.71 -1.10 -21.22
CA PRO A 63 -27.57 -1.30 -20.33
C PRO A 63 -26.65 -0.07 -20.30
N THR A 64 -26.22 0.31 -19.10
CA THR A 64 -25.20 1.33 -18.89
C THR A 64 -23.81 0.71 -19.03
N THR A 65 -22.94 1.34 -19.81
CA THR A 65 -21.54 0.93 -19.97
C THR A 65 -20.65 1.69 -18.98
N TYR A 66 -19.66 1.01 -18.38
CA TYR A 66 -18.76 1.58 -17.37
C TYR A 66 -17.33 1.65 -17.93
N PRO A 67 -17.03 2.60 -18.82
CA PRO A 67 -15.77 2.65 -19.52
C PRO A 67 -14.64 3.10 -18.60
N HIS A 68 -13.44 2.55 -18.84
CA HIS A 68 -12.21 3.12 -18.28
C HIS A 68 -11.08 3.12 -19.31
N ARG A 69 -10.77 4.30 -19.89
CA ARG A 69 -9.58 4.55 -20.74
C ARG A 69 -9.28 3.46 -21.78
N GLY A 70 -10.30 2.76 -22.30
CA GLY A 70 -10.13 1.65 -23.23
C GLY A 70 -9.46 0.38 -22.67
N VAL A 71 -9.32 0.25 -21.35
CA VAL A 71 -8.70 -0.91 -20.70
C VAL A 71 -9.78 -1.96 -20.38
N PRO A 72 -9.63 -3.21 -20.84
CA PRO A 72 -10.60 -4.25 -20.56
C PRO A 72 -10.56 -4.71 -19.10
N TYR A 73 -11.70 -5.19 -18.60
CA TYR A 73 -11.79 -5.84 -17.29
C TYR A 73 -11.61 -7.35 -17.42
N SER A 74 -10.99 -7.95 -16.41
CA SER A 74 -10.78 -9.39 -16.31
C SER A 74 -11.79 -10.07 -15.37
N ALA A 75 -12.32 -9.34 -14.38
CA ALA A 75 -13.27 -9.86 -13.41
C ALA A 75 -14.08 -8.73 -12.76
N ILE A 76 -15.19 -9.06 -12.13
CA ILE A 76 -16.07 -8.12 -11.44
C ILE A 76 -16.58 -8.71 -10.13
N ALA A 77 -16.99 -7.85 -9.21
CA ALA A 77 -17.67 -8.23 -7.98
C ALA A 77 -18.63 -7.11 -7.57
N ALA A 78 -19.82 -7.43 -7.10
CA ALA A 78 -20.80 -6.42 -6.73
C ALA A 78 -21.46 -6.76 -5.39
N GLY A 79 -21.99 -5.71 -4.75
CA GLY A 79 -22.71 -5.88 -3.50
C GLY A 79 -23.83 -4.88 -3.29
N ASP A 80 -24.06 -4.43 -2.07
CA ASP A 80 -25.17 -3.53 -1.76
C ASP A 80 -24.76 -2.11 -2.13
N ALA A 81 -25.44 -1.58 -3.15
CA ALA A 81 -25.19 -0.27 -3.73
C ALA A 81 -23.75 -0.04 -4.25
N PHE A 82 -23.04 -1.09 -4.65
CA PHE A 82 -21.73 -0.93 -5.30
C PHE A 82 -21.40 -1.99 -6.35
N LEU A 83 -20.43 -1.65 -7.19
CA LEU A 83 -19.82 -2.50 -8.21
C LEU A 83 -18.31 -2.32 -8.22
N CYS A 84 -17.58 -3.42 -8.39
CA CYS A 84 -16.13 -3.44 -8.59
C CYS A 84 -15.76 -4.04 -9.94
N GLY A 85 -14.82 -3.40 -10.63
CA GLY A 85 -14.22 -3.89 -11.86
C GLY A 85 -12.72 -4.10 -11.67
N LEU A 86 -12.24 -5.32 -11.91
CA LEU A 86 -10.85 -5.73 -11.75
C LEU A 86 -10.18 -5.84 -13.12
N THR A 87 -9.04 -5.18 -13.27
CA THR A 87 -8.10 -5.40 -14.38
C THR A 87 -6.87 -6.11 -13.82
N THR A 88 -6.54 -7.27 -14.37
CA THR A 88 -5.39 -8.07 -13.92
C THR A 88 -4.39 -8.26 -15.05
N THR A 89 -3.13 -7.97 -14.75
CA THR A 89 -1.94 -8.34 -15.55
C THR A 89 -1.27 -9.56 -14.91
N THR A 90 -0.17 -10.03 -15.48
CA THR A 90 0.57 -11.19 -14.95
C THR A 90 1.03 -11.01 -13.50
N THR A 91 1.40 -9.78 -13.11
CA THR A 91 2.01 -9.47 -11.81
C THR A 91 1.21 -8.49 -10.97
N THR A 92 0.34 -7.67 -11.59
CA THR A 92 -0.40 -6.62 -10.89
C THR A 92 -1.88 -6.65 -11.20
N SER A 93 -2.70 -6.35 -10.20
CA SER A 93 -4.13 -6.14 -10.36
C SER A 93 -4.48 -4.70 -9.98
N SER A 94 -5.48 -4.13 -10.65
CA SER A 94 -6.07 -2.86 -10.28
C SER A 94 -7.59 -2.97 -10.25
N MET A 95 -8.19 -2.50 -9.15
CA MET A 95 -9.64 -2.54 -8.96
C MET A 95 -10.21 -1.13 -8.93
N ARG A 96 -11.33 -0.96 -9.63
CA ARG A 96 -12.17 0.22 -9.55
C ARG A 96 -13.47 -0.08 -8.86
N TRP A 97 -14.00 0.93 -8.20
CA TRP A 97 -15.20 0.89 -7.39
C TRP A 97 -16.17 1.97 -7.88
N TRP A 98 -17.43 1.59 -8.08
CA TRP A 98 -18.56 2.48 -8.32
C TRP A 98 -19.56 2.32 -7.20
N GLU A 99 -20.14 3.42 -6.77
CA GLU A 99 -21.30 3.43 -5.88
C GLU A 99 -22.55 3.77 -6.69
N PHE A 100 -23.62 3.03 -6.42
CA PHE A 100 -24.95 3.32 -6.92
C PHE A 100 -25.62 4.29 -5.95
N THR A 101 -26.01 5.46 -6.43
CA THR A 101 -26.78 6.42 -5.64
C THR A 101 -28.26 6.01 -5.59
N HIS A 102 -29.03 6.60 -4.67
CA HIS A 102 -30.43 6.20 -4.43
C HIS A 102 -31.37 6.42 -5.63
N ASP A 103 -31.00 7.29 -6.57
CA ASP A 103 -31.68 7.56 -7.83
C ASP A 103 -31.25 6.60 -8.97
N GLY A 104 -30.34 5.67 -8.70
CA GLY A 104 -29.79 4.75 -9.69
C GLY A 104 -28.72 5.36 -10.60
N SER A 105 -28.31 6.62 -10.35
CA SER A 105 -27.14 7.19 -11.00
C SER A 105 -25.85 6.60 -10.39
N VAL A 106 -24.73 6.79 -11.09
CA VAL A 106 -23.46 6.16 -10.75
C VAL A 106 -22.43 7.26 -10.55
N GLY A 107 -21.81 7.30 -9.37
CA GLY A 107 -20.69 8.19 -9.10
C GLY A 107 -19.46 7.88 -9.97
N PRO A 108 -18.48 8.80 -10.08
CA PRO A 108 -17.26 8.54 -10.81
C PRO A 108 -16.49 7.34 -10.23
N PRO A 109 -15.84 6.51 -11.07
CA PRO A 109 -15.07 5.36 -10.58
C PRO A 109 -13.89 5.77 -9.72
N LYS A 110 -13.81 5.21 -8.51
CA LYS A 110 -12.64 5.34 -7.62
C LYS A 110 -11.71 4.14 -7.79
N ARG A 111 -10.40 4.35 -7.91
CA ARG A 111 -9.45 3.23 -7.91
C ARG A 111 -9.13 2.87 -6.46
N VAL A 112 -9.68 1.76 -5.97
CA VAL A 112 -9.52 1.31 -4.58
C VAL A 112 -8.40 0.29 -4.39
N TYR A 113 -7.84 -0.23 -5.49
CA TYR A 113 -6.71 -1.15 -5.43
C TYR A 113 -5.78 -0.98 -6.64
N ARG A 114 -4.49 -0.99 -6.36
CA ARG A 114 -3.41 -1.23 -7.34
C ARG A 114 -2.26 -1.89 -6.61
N GLY A 115 -1.98 -3.15 -6.93
CA GLY A 115 -0.97 -3.91 -6.20
C GLY A 115 -0.69 -5.25 -6.87
N PRO A 116 -0.15 -6.23 -6.13
CA PRO A 116 0.08 -7.59 -6.61
C PRO A 116 -1.17 -8.19 -7.27
N ALA A 117 -0.99 -9.12 -8.21
CA ALA A 117 -2.11 -9.79 -8.86
C ALA A 117 -3.02 -10.48 -7.82
N LEU A 118 -4.33 -10.32 -7.97
CA LEU A 118 -5.32 -11.04 -7.17
C LEU A 118 -5.69 -12.35 -7.86
N SER A 119 -5.81 -13.42 -7.08
CA SER A 119 -6.24 -14.74 -7.54
C SER A 119 -7.72 -15.02 -7.29
N SER A 120 -8.34 -14.28 -6.35
CA SER A 120 -9.76 -14.40 -5.99
C SER A 120 -10.31 -13.03 -5.61
N LEU A 121 -11.61 -12.82 -5.86
CA LEU A 121 -12.36 -11.65 -5.44
C LEU A 121 -13.79 -12.08 -5.08
N SER A 122 -14.23 -11.79 -3.86
CA SER A 122 -15.56 -12.12 -3.36
C SER A 122 -16.16 -10.90 -2.66
N ALA A 123 -17.44 -10.64 -2.90
CA ALA A 123 -18.18 -9.54 -2.31
C ALA A 123 -19.29 -10.06 -1.41
N GLY A 124 -19.44 -9.47 -0.23
CA GLY A 124 -20.62 -9.58 0.64
C GLY A 124 -21.39 -8.25 0.66
N ASP A 125 -22.34 -8.10 1.59
CA ASP A 125 -23.29 -6.96 1.64
C ASP A 125 -22.61 -5.61 1.44
N ALA A 126 -21.70 -5.22 2.34
CA ALA A 126 -21.00 -3.93 2.26
C ALA A 126 -19.49 -4.05 1.96
N HIS A 127 -18.99 -5.27 1.73
CA HIS A 127 -17.56 -5.57 1.78
C HIS A 127 -17.08 -6.37 0.57
N VAL A 128 -15.82 -6.17 0.19
CA VAL A 128 -15.15 -6.97 -0.84
C VAL A 128 -13.84 -7.46 -0.27
N CYS A 129 -13.49 -8.71 -0.52
CA CYS A 129 -12.19 -9.27 -0.17
C CYS A 129 -11.61 -10.06 -1.33
N GLY A 130 -10.29 -10.10 -1.41
CA GLY A 130 -9.56 -10.84 -2.42
C GLY A 130 -8.30 -11.50 -1.86
N LEU A 131 -7.78 -12.44 -2.62
CA LEU A 131 -6.55 -13.18 -2.28
C LEU A 131 -5.39 -12.73 -3.16
N ASN A 132 -4.29 -12.34 -2.53
CA ASN A 132 -3.04 -12.10 -3.25
C ASN A 132 -2.55 -13.40 -3.91
N LYS A 133 -2.32 -13.38 -5.23
CA LYS A 133 -1.95 -14.55 -6.03
C LYS A 133 -0.64 -15.20 -5.57
N SER A 134 0.32 -14.42 -5.06
CA SER A 134 1.63 -14.93 -4.65
C SER A 134 1.63 -15.46 -3.22
N THR A 135 0.98 -14.74 -2.30
CA THR A 135 1.04 -15.05 -0.86
C THR A 135 -0.15 -15.86 -0.36
N GLY A 136 -1.30 -15.80 -1.04
CA GLY A 136 -2.58 -16.30 -0.53
C GLY A 136 -3.11 -15.53 0.68
N GLY A 137 -2.57 -14.34 0.93
CA GLY A 137 -3.05 -13.44 1.98
C GLY A 137 -4.34 -12.72 1.59
N VAL A 138 -5.24 -12.52 2.56
CA VAL A 138 -6.52 -11.82 2.38
C VAL A 138 -6.32 -10.32 2.43
N VAL A 139 -6.90 -9.62 1.47
CA VAL A 139 -7.04 -8.15 1.47
C VAL A 139 -8.51 -7.83 1.36
N CYS A 140 -9.03 -7.01 2.27
CA CYS A 140 -10.43 -6.60 2.28
C CYS A 140 -10.56 -5.08 2.16
N TRP A 141 -11.54 -4.63 1.39
CA TRP A 141 -11.88 -3.23 1.19
C TRP A 141 -13.18 -2.90 1.93
N ARG A 142 -13.20 -1.71 2.56
CA ARG A 142 -14.31 -1.20 3.38
C ARG A 142 -14.69 -2.07 4.58
N TRP A 143 -13.75 -2.84 5.12
CA TRP A 143 -13.96 -3.70 6.29
C TRP A 143 -12.95 -3.44 7.41
N ARG A 144 -13.15 -2.33 8.15
CA ARG A 144 -12.23 -1.88 9.21
C ARG A 144 -12.14 -2.87 10.39
N GLU A 145 -13.23 -3.57 10.68
CA GLU A 145 -13.35 -4.46 11.84
C GLU A 145 -12.56 -5.76 11.69
N LEU A 146 -12.36 -6.26 10.47
CA LEU A 146 -11.57 -7.46 10.20
C LEU A 146 -10.11 -7.29 10.63
N GLY A 147 -9.56 -6.07 10.53
CA GLY A 147 -8.21 -5.74 11.02
C GLY A 147 -8.03 -5.93 12.54
N ARG A 148 -9.12 -6.00 13.32
CA ARG A 148 -9.09 -6.28 14.76
C ARG A 148 -9.10 -7.79 15.07
N ARG A 149 -9.55 -8.63 14.13
CA ARG A 149 -9.65 -10.10 14.27
C ARG A 149 -9.11 -10.78 13.01
N PRO A 150 -7.78 -10.75 12.78
CA PRO A 150 -7.18 -11.32 11.60
C PRO A 150 -7.40 -12.85 11.53
N ILE A 151 -7.51 -13.37 10.31
CA ILE A 151 -7.50 -14.82 10.07
C ILE A 151 -6.12 -15.34 10.49
N SER A 152 -6.09 -16.33 11.37
CA SER A 152 -4.85 -16.90 11.90
C SER A 152 -4.04 -17.69 10.87
N GLU A 153 -4.71 -18.18 9.81
CA GLU A 153 -4.08 -18.92 8.72
C GLU A 153 -3.30 -17.99 7.77
N ARG A 154 -2.06 -18.34 7.46
CA ARG A 154 -1.15 -17.47 6.70
C ARG A 154 -1.39 -17.52 5.19
N ARG A 155 -2.06 -18.56 4.68
CA ARG A 155 -2.26 -18.77 3.25
C ARG A 155 -3.58 -19.48 2.95
N LEU A 156 -4.46 -18.80 2.23
CA LEU A 156 -5.75 -19.34 1.80
C LEU A 156 -5.79 -19.57 0.27
N THR A 157 -6.65 -20.48 -0.17
CA THR A 157 -6.87 -20.81 -1.59
C THR A 157 -8.21 -20.28 -2.13
N ALA A 158 -9.19 -20.03 -1.24
CA ALA A 158 -10.47 -19.44 -1.59
C ALA A 158 -10.98 -18.56 -0.44
N VAL A 159 -11.78 -17.55 -0.76
CA VAL A 159 -12.49 -16.70 0.19
C VAL A 159 -13.95 -16.57 -0.22
N ALA A 160 -14.83 -16.51 0.78
CA ALA A 160 -16.24 -16.22 0.60
C ALA A 160 -16.67 -15.20 1.65
N VAL A 161 -17.30 -14.13 1.19
CA VAL A 161 -17.65 -12.97 2.02
C VAL A 161 -19.17 -12.90 2.18
N GLY A 162 -19.65 -13.02 3.41
CA GLY A 162 -21.05 -12.79 3.77
C GLY A 162 -21.31 -11.36 4.22
N LYS A 163 -22.43 -11.12 4.92
CA LYS A 163 -22.80 -9.77 5.38
C LYS A 163 -21.79 -9.17 6.35
N ASP A 164 -21.45 -9.93 7.38
CA ASP A 164 -20.63 -9.53 8.53
C ASP A 164 -19.58 -10.59 8.91
N PHE A 165 -19.39 -11.60 8.06
CA PHE A 165 -18.42 -12.67 8.25
C PHE A 165 -17.68 -13.02 6.97
N LEU A 166 -16.47 -13.54 7.12
CA LEU A 166 -15.64 -14.04 6.04
C LEU A 166 -15.20 -15.45 6.38
N CYS A 167 -15.32 -16.34 5.40
CA CYS A 167 -14.77 -17.69 5.47
C CYS A 167 -13.70 -17.88 4.38
N GLY A 168 -12.72 -18.72 4.66
CA GLY A 168 -11.67 -19.08 3.73
C GLY A 168 -11.24 -20.53 3.84
N LEU A 169 -10.60 -21.04 2.79
CA LEU A 169 -10.07 -22.40 2.75
C LEU A 169 -8.55 -22.37 2.96
N SER A 170 -8.07 -23.10 3.97
CA SER A 170 -6.63 -23.23 4.24
C SER A 170 -5.92 -23.95 3.10
N ALA A 171 -4.79 -23.40 2.65
CA ALA A 171 -3.98 -24.03 1.61
C ALA A 171 -3.33 -25.35 2.06
N ALA A 172 -3.20 -25.59 3.38
CA ALA A 172 -2.51 -26.76 3.90
C ALA A 172 -3.33 -28.05 3.75
N ASN A 173 -4.64 -27.97 3.99
CA ASN A 173 -5.51 -29.15 4.10
C ASN A 173 -6.97 -28.89 3.69
N GLY A 174 -7.30 -27.70 3.16
CA GLY A 174 -8.67 -27.34 2.79
C GLY A 174 -9.62 -27.22 3.99
N THR A 175 -9.14 -26.92 5.19
CA THR A 175 -10.03 -26.62 6.32
C THR A 175 -10.68 -25.26 6.16
N VAL A 176 -11.95 -25.17 6.56
CA VAL A 176 -12.69 -23.90 6.60
C VAL A 176 -12.24 -23.10 7.82
N VAL A 177 -11.85 -21.85 7.60
CA VAL A 177 -11.53 -20.88 8.64
C VAL A 177 -12.44 -19.67 8.46
N CYS A 178 -13.27 -19.37 9.45
CA CYS A 178 -14.18 -18.24 9.43
C CYS A 178 -13.86 -17.23 10.53
N VAL A 179 -14.03 -15.94 10.22
CA VAL A 179 -13.85 -14.81 11.12
C VAL A 179 -15.00 -13.81 10.92
N GLY A 180 -15.25 -12.97 11.93
CA GLY A 180 -16.41 -12.07 11.95
C GLY A 180 -17.70 -12.76 12.44
N GLY A 181 -18.82 -12.05 12.34
CA GLY A 181 -20.15 -12.51 12.74
C GLY A 181 -20.33 -12.74 14.25
N GLU A 182 -21.18 -11.96 14.90
CA GLU A 182 -21.74 -12.32 16.22
C GLU A 182 -22.95 -13.29 16.11
N GLY A 183 -23.35 -13.65 14.88
CA GLY A 183 -24.44 -14.57 14.58
C GLY A 183 -24.20 -15.46 13.36
N GLY A 184 -25.07 -16.46 13.18
CA GLY A 184 -25.25 -17.30 11.99
C GLY A 184 -24.02 -17.81 11.27
N GLY A 185 -23.51 -17.04 10.29
CA GLY A 185 -22.60 -17.51 9.24
C GLY A 185 -21.25 -18.09 9.69
N THR A 186 -20.84 -17.85 10.94
CA THR A 186 -19.66 -18.47 11.56
C THR A 186 -19.99 -19.61 12.53
N MET A 187 -21.24 -19.70 13.00
CA MET A 187 -21.69 -20.73 13.91
C MET A 187 -21.80 -22.08 13.21
N GLY A 188 -21.15 -23.09 13.78
CA GLY A 188 -21.20 -24.46 13.26
C GLY A 188 -20.31 -24.72 12.04
N ALA A 189 -19.36 -23.83 11.73
CA ALA A 189 -18.38 -24.08 10.66
C ALA A 189 -17.67 -25.44 10.87
N PRO A 190 -17.51 -26.25 9.80
CA PRO A 190 -16.98 -27.59 9.92
C PRO A 190 -15.52 -27.58 10.37
N LYS A 191 -15.19 -28.45 11.33
CA LYS A 191 -13.82 -28.59 11.86
C LYS A 191 -12.91 -29.51 11.03
N GLY A 192 -13.48 -30.15 10.00
CA GLY A 192 -12.77 -31.05 9.08
C GLY A 192 -12.10 -30.32 7.91
N GLY A 193 -11.09 -30.96 7.31
CA GLY A 193 -10.45 -30.50 6.08
C GLY A 193 -11.00 -31.19 4.83
N GLY A 194 -10.37 -30.93 3.68
CA GLY A 194 -10.71 -31.56 2.40
C GLY A 194 -11.76 -30.83 1.58
N TYR A 195 -12.05 -29.56 1.90
CA TYR A 195 -12.90 -28.70 1.09
C TYR A 195 -12.09 -28.01 -0.01
N SER A 196 -12.72 -27.85 -1.18
CA SER A 196 -12.11 -27.23 -2.36
C SER A 196 -12.89 -26.04 -2.90
N ILE A 197 -14.17 -25.92 -2.56
CA ILE A 197 -15.04 -24.81 -2.99
C ILE A 197 -15.75 -24.26 -1.75
N LEU A 198 -15.91 -22.95 -1.72
CA LEU A 198 -16.55 -22.23 -0.63
C LEU A 198 -17.45 -21.13 -1.22
N GLY A 199 -18.65 -20.97 -0.67
CA GLY A 199 -19.56 -19.88 -0.99
C GLY A 199 -20.21 -19.34 0.28
N ALA A 200 -20.58 -18.05 0.26
CA ALA A 200 -21.22 -17.37 1.38
C ALA A 200 -22.45 -16.61 0.87
N GLY A 201 -23.54 -16.71 1.63
CA GLY A 201 -24.73 -15.90 1.51
C GLY A 201 -24.75 -14.80 2.57
N THR A 202 -25.92 -14.22 2.84
CA THR A 202 -26.03 -13.13 3.82
C THR A 202 -25.74 -13.61 5.24
N ARG A 203 -26.26 -14.78 5.67
CA ARG A 203 -26.11 -15.31 7.05
C ARG A 203 -25.71 -16.79 7.13
N HIS A 204 -25.37 -17.41 6.01
CA HIS A 204 -24.95 -18.81 5.94
C HIS A 204 -23.83 -18.98 4.93
N ALA A 205 -23.07 -20.07 5.07
CA ALA A 205 -22.04 -20.45 4.13
C ALA A 205 -22.12 -21.94 3.83
N CYS A 206 -21.60 -22.31 2.66
CA CYS A 206 -21.54 -23.69 2.22
C CYS A 206 -20.17 -23.99 1.62
N ALA A 207 -19.70 -25.22 1.81
CA ALA A 207 -18.47 -25.73 1.23
C ALA A 207 -18.71 -27.06 0.52
N LEU A 208 -17.92 -27.32 -0.52
CA LEU A 208 -17.88 -28.60 -1.21
C LEU A 208 -16.56 -29.32 -0.92
N SER A 209 -16.65 -30.57 -0.50
CA SER A 209 -15.49 -31.44 -0.34
C SER A 209 -14.89 -31.82 -1.70
N ALA A 210 -13.67 -32.35 -1.69
CA ALA A 210 -13.07 -32.97 -2.87
C ALA A 210 -13.94 -34.12 -3.44
N ALA A 211 -14.72 -34.80 -2.57
CA ALA A 211 -15.70 -35.82 -2.93
C ALA A 211 -17.03 -35.23 -3.46
N ARG A 212 -17.12 -33.90 -3.62
CA ARG A 212 -18.31 -33.15 -4.07
C ARG A 212 -19.51 -33.29 -3.15
N GLU A 213 -19.25 -33.49 -1.87
CA GLU A 213 -20.27 -33.47 -0.82
C GLU A 213 -20.47 -32.04 -0.32
N LEU A 214 -21.73 -31.66 -0.15
CA LEU A 214 -22.14 -30.33 0.31
C LEU A 214 -22.23 -30.30 1.84
N THR A 215 -21.59 -29.31 2.44
CA THR A 215 -21.76 -28.96 3.86
C THR A 215 -22.15 -27.51 3.95
N CYS A 216 -23.32 -27.21 4.52
CA CYS A 216 -23.78 -25.84 4.78
C CYS A 216 -23.90 -25.62 6.29
N TRP A 217 -23.66 -24.39 6.74
CA TRP A 217 -23.76 -23.97 8.13
C TRP A 217 -24.21 -22.52 8.23
N GLY A 218 -24.65 -22.14 9.43
CA GLY A 218 -25.21 -20.83 9.75
C GLY A 218 -26.72 -20.85 9.89
N ASP A 219 -27.35 -19.69 9.70
CA ASP A 219 -28.76 -19.50 10.06
C ASP A 219 -29.71 -19.87 8.91
N GLY A 220 -30.89 -20.34 9.28
CA GLY A 220 -32.03 -20.48 8.37
C GLY A 220 -32.10 -21.81 7.59
N PRO A 221 -33.19 -22.01 6.84
CA PRO A 221 -33.45 -23.25 6.11
C PRO A 221 -32.46 -23.52 4.97
N ALA A 222 -31.75 -22.50 4.49
CA ALA A 222 -30.69 -22.69 3.49
C ALA A 222 -29.46 -23.44 4.04
N ALA A 223 -29.24 -23.40 5.36
CA ALA A 223 -28.16 -24.11 6.05
C ALA A 223 -28.52 -25.55 6.45
N SER A 224 -29.81 -25.89 6.55
CA SER A 224 -30.28 -27.17 7.12
C SER A 224 -30.58 -28.28 6.11
N VAL A 225 -30.50 -27.99 4.80
CA VAL A 225 -30.92 -28.96 3.76
C VAL A 225 -29.74 -29.79 3.26
N ASN A 226 -29.84 -31.11 3.41
CA ASN A 226 -29.09 -32.08 2.64
C ASN A 226 -29.58 -32.06 1.19
N ALA A 227 -28.95 -31.27 0.31
CA ALA A 227 -29.26 -31.30 -1.11
C ALA A 227 -29.10 -32.74 -1.64
N THR A 228 -30.20 -33.37 -2.02
CA THR A 228 -30.19 -34.73 -2.56
C THR A 228 -29.62 -34.72 -3.98
N GLY A 229 -28.66 -35.61 -4.25
CA GLY A 229 -28.03 -35.79 -5.56
C GLY A 229 -26.78 -34.94 -5.79
N GLY A 230 -25.72 -35.24 -5.04
CA GLY A 230 -24.41 -34.59 -5.03
C GLY A 230 -23.67 -34.54 -6.38
N GLY A 231 -22.37 -34.21 -6.36
CA GLY A 231 -21.61 -33.94 -7.60
C GLY A 231 -21.65 -32.47 -8.02
N PHE A 232 -21.78 -31.56 -7.05
CA PHE A 232 -21.75 -30.12 -7.29
C PHE A 232 -20.33 -29.61 -7.59
N VAL A 233 -20.26 -28.59 -8.45
CA VAL A 233 -19.01 -27.98 -8.93
C VAL A 233 -18.96 -26.46 -8.75
N SER A 234 -20.08 -25.82 -8.42
CA SER A 234 -20.15 -24.40 -8.07
C SER A 234 -21.34 -24.15 -7.13
N LEU A 235 -21.26 -23.06 -6.37
CA LEU A 235 -22.25 -22.63 -5.37
C LEU A 235 -22.62 -21.17 -5.60
N ALA A 236 -23.91 -20.86 -5.47
CA ALA A 236 -24.47 -19.52 -5.46
C ALA A 236 -25.38 -19.37 -4.23
N LEU A 237 -25.07 -18.44 -3.33
CA LEU A 237 -25.79 -18.28 -2.07
C LEU A 237 -26.42 -16.88 -2.01
N GLY A 238 -27.66 -16.81 -1.51
CA GLY A 238 -28.40 -15.58 -1.30
C GLY A 238 -28.65 -15.31 0.19
N GLU A 239 -29.76 -14.64 0.50
CA GLU A 239 -30.11 -14.25 1.88
C GLU A 239 -30.54 -15.43 2.75
N ASP A 240 -31.47 -16.26 2.25
CA ASP A 240 -31.98 -17.48 2.89
C ASP A 240 -32.25 -18.58 1.84
N ARG A 241 -31.47 -18.56 0.76
CA ARG A 241 -31.61 -19.42 -0.42
C ARG A 241 -30.24 -19.83 -0.93
N THR A 242 -30.15 -21.01 -1.52
CA THR A 242 -28.91 -21.55 -2.10
C THR A 242 -29.23 -22.24 -3.42
N CYS A 243 -28.38 -22.03 -4.41
CA CYS A 243 -28.33 -22.81 -5.64
C CYS A 243 -26.94 -23.42 -5.80
N ALA A 244 -26.86 -24.60 -6.40
CA ALA A 244 -25.61 -25.27 -6.71
C ALA A 244 -25.65 -25.85 -8.13
N LEU A 245 -24.51 -25.80 -8.80
CA LEU A 245 -24.34 -26.29 -10.16
C LEU A 245 -23.72 -27.69 -10.11
N ARG A 246 -24.29 -28.65 -10.84
CA ARG A 246 -23.73 -30.00 -10.98
C ARG A 246 -22.70 -30.07 -12.10
N GLY A 247 -21.80 -31.06 -12.04
CA GLY A 247 -20.79 -31.28 -13.08
C GLY A 247 -21.34 -31.52 -14.50
N ASN A 248 -22.62 -31.89 -14.63
CA ASN A 248 -23.30 -32.01 -15.91
C ASN A 248 -23.94 -30.70 -16.43
N GLY A 249 -23.79 -29.58 -15.70
CA GLY A 249 -24.36 -28.27 -16.05
C GLY A 249 -25.76 -28.02 -15.50
N THR A 250 -26.44 -28.98 -14.87
CA THR A 250 -27.77 -28.74 -14.28
C THR A 250 -27.67 -28.03 -12.93
N ALA A 251 -28.58 -27.10 -12.66
CA ALA A 251 -28.65 -26.41 -11.37
C ALA A 251 -29.67 -27.08 -10.42
N ALA A 252 -29.43 -26.97 -9.12
CA ALA A 252 -30.39 -27.30 -8.07
C ALA A 252 -30.47 -26.13 -7.08
N CYS A 253 -31.68 -25.74 -6.71
CA CYS A 253 -31.92 -24.64 -5.77
C CYS A 253 -32.83 -25.10 -4.62
N TRP A 254 -32.58 -24.56 -3.43
CA TRP A 254 -33.36 -24.81 -2.22
C TRP A 254 -33.28 -23.60 -1.29
N GLY A 255 -34.23 -23.48 -0.35
CA GLY A 255 -34.21 -22.40 0.64
C GLY A 255 -35.57 -22.18 1.30
N ALA A 256 -35.71 -21.03 1.94
CA ALA A 256 -36.97 -20.59 2.55
C ALA A 256 -38.12 -20.53 1.53
N ASP A 257 -39.35 -20.66 2.04
CA ASP A 257 -40.60 -20.50 1.28
C ASP A 257 -40.76 -21.46 0.08
N GLY A 258 -40.15 -22.64 0.14
CA GLY A 258 -40.23 -23.62 -0.97
C GLY A 258 -39.47 -23.17 -2.22
N PHE A 259 -38.51 -22.26 -2.08
CA PHE A 259 -37.68 -21.80 -3.18
C PHE A 259 -37.00 -22.96 -3.90
N GLY A 260 -37.17 -23.01 -5.23
CA GLY A 260 -36.60 -24.02 -6.10
C GLY A 260 -36.25 -23.43 -7.46
N LEU A 261 -35.67 -24.26 -8.33
CA LEU A 261 -35.37 -23.84 -9.69
C LEU A 261 -36.69 -23.79 -10.51
N PRO A 262 -36.99 -22.66 -11.18
CA PRO A 262 -38.17 -22.51 -12.02
C PRO A 262 -38.27 -23.63 -13.06
N ILE A 263 -39.49 -24.07 -13.37
CA ILE A 263 -39.74 -25.22 -14.26
C ILE A 263 -39.07 -25.02 -15.62
N GLY A 264 -39.14 -23.81 -16.17
CA GLY A 264 -38.52 -23.45 -17.46
C GLY A 264 -36.99 -23.54 -17.49
N LEU A 265 -36.33 -23.56 -16.33
CA LEU A 265 -34.87 -23.65 -16.22
C LEU A 265 -34.37 -25.05 -15.85
N ARG A 266 -35.25 -26.01 -15.57
CA ARG A 266 -34.86 -27.36 -15.11
C ARG A 266 -34.16 -28.19 -16.18
N SER A 267 -34.45 -27.93 -17.45
CA SER A 267 -33.80 -28.56 -18.61
C SER A 267 -32.59 -27.78 -19.13
N GLU A 268 -32.37 -26.58 -18.61
CA GLU A 268 -31.28 -25.71 -19.07
C GLU A 268 -29.95 -26.10 -18.42
N LEU A 269 -28.88 -25.87 -19.16
CA LEU A 269 -27.52 -26.17 -18.74
C LEU A 269 -26.72 -24.88 -18.55
N PHE A 270 -26.10 -24.73 -17.39
CA PHE A 270 -25.36 -23.55 -16.97
C PHE A 270 -23.86 -23.81 -16.87
N ILE A 271 -23.07 -22.78 -17.18
CA ILE A 271 -21.62 -22.79 -17.02
C ILE A 271 -21.25 -22.27 -15.63
N ASN A 272 -21.92 -21.18 -15.24
CA ASN A 272 -21.68 -20.51 -13.97
C ASN A 272 -22.99 -19.94 -13.43
N ILE A 273 -23.09 -19.85 -12.10
CA ILE A 273 -24.23 -19.32 -11.37
C ILE A 273 -23.74 -18.42 -10.24
N GLU A 274 -24.45 -17.32 -9.96
CA GLU A 274 -24.17 -16.41 -8.86
C GLU A 274 -25.49 -16.00 -8.20
N GLY A 275 -25.46 -15.77 -6.89
CA GLY A 275 -26.62 -15.46 -6.08
C GLY A 275 -26.36 -14.24 -5.22
N ARG A 276 -27.36 -13.37 -5.07
CA ARG A 276 -27.30 -12.22 -4.19
C ARG A 276 -28.71 -11.85 -3.71
N GLY A 277 -28.87 -11.75 -2.39
CA GLY A 277 -30.17 -11.49 -1.80
C GLY A 277 -31.18 -12.55 -2.20
N ARG A 278 -32.25 -12.17 -2.91
CA ARG A 278 -33.28 -13.10 -3.40
C ARG A 278 -33.08 -13.54 -4.84
N VAL A 279 -32.20 -12.88 -5.58
CA VAL A 279 -32.01 -13.06 -7.03
C VAL A 279 -30.81 -13.95 -7.31
N PHE A 280 -30.98 -14.84 -8.28
CA PHE A 280 -29.94 -15.72 -8.80
C PHE A 280 -29.82 -15.50 -10.30
N CYS A 281 -28.60 -15.56 -10.82
CA CYS A 281 -28.34 -15.45 -12.25
C CYS A 281 -27.38 -16.55 -12.69
N GLY A 282 -27.50 -16.96 -13.95
CA GLY A 282 -26.65 -18.00 -14.52
C GLY A 282 -26.41 -17.80 -16.01
N VAL A 283 -25.26 -18.26 -16.47
CA VAL A 283 -24.87 -18.19 -17.89
C VAL A 283 -25.16 -19.52 -18.56
N LEU A 284 -25.98 -19.51 -19.61
CA LEU A 284 -26.35 -20.70 -20.36
C LEU A 284 -25.18 -21.21 -21.22
N THR A 285 -25.03 -22.53 -21.29
CA THR A 285 -24.01 -23.21 -22.10
C THR A 285 -24.22 -23.03 -23.60
N VAL A 286 -25.47 -22.94 -24.05
CA VAL A 286 -25.84 -22.95 -25.49
C VAL A 286 -25.42 -21.67 -26.23
N ASN A 287 -25.52 -20.51 -25.59
CA ASN A 287 -25.35 -19.22 -26.27
C ASN A 287 -24.66 -18.14 -25.42
N TYR A 288 -24.24 -18.47 -24.20
CA TYR A 288 -23.68 -17.55 -23.22
C TYR A 288 -24.61 -16.39 -22.85
N SER A 289 -25.92 -16.57 -23.00
CA SER A 289 -26.89 -15.59 -22.48
C SER A 289 -26.96 -15.68 -20.95
N LEU A 290 -27.16 -14.52 -20.33
CA LEU A 290 -27.35 -14.40 -18.88
C LEU A 290 -28.85 -14.36 -18.59
N VAL A 291 -29.30 -15.29 -17.76
CA VAL A 291 -30.69 -15.38 -17.28
C VAL A 291 -30.71 -15.24 -15.77
N CYS A 292 -31.74 -14.58 -15.23
CA CYS A 292 -31.92 -14.38 -13.80
C CYS A 292 -33.30 -14.83 -13.33
N TRP A 293 -33.41 -15.26 -12.07
CA TRP A 293 -34.64 -15.75 -11.46
C TRP A 293 -34.69 -15.47 -9.95
N GLY A 294 -35.86 -15.69 -9.36
CA GLY A 294 -36.08 -15.54 -7.91
C GLY A 294 -36.49 -14.13 -7.45
N ARG A 295 -36.81 -13.24 -8.38
CA ARG A 295 -37.26 -11.86 -8.11
C ARG A 295 -38.72 -11.83 -7.62
N GLY A 296 -38.95 -11.14 -6.51
CA GLY A 296 -40.30 -10.94 -5.96
C GLY A 296 -40.88 -12.21 -5.31
N ASN A 297 -42.21 -12.27 -5.24
CA ASN A 297 -42.93 -13.38 -4.61
C ASN A 297 -43.30 -14.50 -5.60
N ASP A 298 -43.19 -14.26 -6.90
CA ASP A 298 -43.41 -15.29 -7.92
C ASP A 298 -42.15 -16.12 -8.10
N THR A 299 -42.19 -17.34 -7.59
CA THR A 299 -41.09 -18.31 -7.64
C THR A 299 -40.79 -18.84 -9.04
N GLU A 300 -41.70 -18.67 -10.01
CA GLU A 300 -41.54 -19.13 -11.39
C GLU A 300 -41.10 -18.01 -12.35
N ALA A 301 -41.03 -16.76 -11.89
CA ALA A 301 -40.60 -15.64 -12.71
C ALA A 301 -39.13 -15.78 -13.14
N VAL A 302 -38.90 -15.70 -14.46
CA VAL A 302 -37.57 -15.75 -15.08
C VAL A 302 -37.38 -14.52 -15.96
N ASP A 303 -36.33 -13.75 -15.69
CA ASP A 303 -35.86 -12.66 -16.53
C ASP A 303 -34.91 -13.24 -17.59
N THR A 304 -35.47 -13.61 -18.74
CA THR A 304 -34.69 -14.14 -19.88
C THR A 304 -34.03 -13.01 -20.66
N GLY A 305 -32.77 -13.18 -21.05
CA GLY A 305 -32.10 -12.25 -21.95
C GLY A 305 -31.63 -10.94 -21.32
N VAL A 306 -31.31 -10.96 -20.02
CA VAL A 306 -30.69 -9.82 -19.30
C VAL A 306 -29.47 -9.31 -20.07
N PHE A 307 -28.65 -10.24 -20.56
CA PHE A 307 -27.69 -9.99 -21.62
C PHE A 307 -27.73 -11.15 -22.61
N LYS A 308 -27.74 -10.82 -23.91
CA LYS A 308 -27.82 -11.83 -24.98
C LYS A 308 -26.56 -12.71 -25.06
N ARG A 309 -25.40 -12.17 -24.67
CA ARG A 309 -24.12 -12.86 -24.68
C ARG A 309 -23.14 -12.18 -23.71
N VAL A 310 -22.60 -12.93 -22.76
CA VAL A 310 -21.60 -12.48 -21.78
C VAL A 310 -20.34 -13.33 -21.83
N LEU A 311 -19.28 -12.94 -21.13
CA LEU A 311 -18.16 -13.83 -20.85
C LEU A 311 -18.58 -14.89 -19.81
N PRO A 312 -18.54 -16.19 -20.12
CA PRO A 312 -18.95 -17.23 -19.16
C PRO A 312 -17.89 -17.53 -18.06
N GLY A 313 -16.68 -16.98 -18.18
CA GLY A 313 -15.56 -17.14 -17.24
C GLY A 313 -14.37 -16.27 -17.64
N THR A 314 -13.28 -16.28 -16.86
CA THR A 314 -12.12 -15.41 -17.13
C THR A 314 -11.30 -15.91 -18.32
N CYS A 315 -10.87 -14.98 -19.19
CA CYS A 315 -9.98 -15.31 -20.31
C CYS A 315 -8.55 -15.53 -19.82
N ARG A 316 -7.95 -16.67 -20.16
CA ARG A 316 -6.58 -17.05 -19.77
C ARG A 316 -5.81 -17.68 -20.93
N PRO A 317 -4.47 -17.75 -20.86
CA PRO A 317 -3.69 -18.51 -21.83
C PRO A 317 -4.11 -19.99 -21.84
N GLN A 318 -4.19 -20.60 -23.03
CA GLN A 318 -4.59 -22.00 -23.18
C GLN A 318 -3.69 -22.98 -22.41
N SER A 319 -2.42 -22.64 -22.22
CA SER A 319 -1.47 -23.41 -21.41
C SER A 319 -1.87 -23.55 -19.95
N GLU A 320 -2.73 -22.67 -19.43
CA GLU A 320 -3.21 -22.72 -18.05
C GLU A 320 -4.42 -23.65 -17.87
N CYS A 321 -5.04 -24.12 -18.96
CA CYS A 321 -6.24 -24.95 -18.89
C CYS A 321 -5.92 -26.45 -18.79
N GLY A 322 -5.57 -26.89 -17.58
CA GLY A 322 -5.20 -28.29 -17.31
C GLY A 322 -6.31 -29.33 -17.55
N CYS A 323 -7.58 -28.92 -17.56
CA CYS A 323 -8.74 -29.79 -17.73
C CYS A 323 -9.48 -29.58 -19.06
N GLY A 324 -8.83 -28.90 -20.01
CA GLY A 324 -9.41 -28.59 -21.32
C GLY A 324 -9.98 -27.18 -21.41
N VAL A 325 -10.36 -26.83 -22.63
CA VAL A 325 -10.87 -25.50 -23.00
C VAL A 325 -12.38 -25.58 -23.19
N LEU A 326 -13.12 -24.61 -22.66
CA LEU A 326 -14.54 -24.45 -22.94
C LEU A 326 -14.75 -24.17 -24.44
N GLY A 327 -15.57 -25.00 -25.10
CA GLY A 327 -15.87 -24.87 -26.53
C GLY A 327 -16.33 -23.47 -26.90
N ASP A 328 -15.98 -22.96 -28.09
CA ASP A 328 -16.29 -21.60 -28.56
C ASP A 328 -15.79 -20.44 -27.68
N SER A 329 -15.03 -20.69 -26.61
CA SER A 329 -14.51 -19.61 -25.73
C SER A 329 -13.53 -18.66 -26.44
N GLY A 330 -12.83 -19.13 -27.47
CA GLY A 330 -11.99 -18.28 -28.32
C GLY A 330 -12.79 -17.21 -29.10
N SER A 331 -14.10 -17.39 -29.28
CA SER A 331 -14.96 -16.38 -29.92
C SER A 331 -15.34 -15.22 -28.99
N VAL A 332 -15.23 -15.42 -27.68
CA VAL A 332 -15.54 -14.41 -26.65
C VAL A 332 -14.28 -13.85 -25.98
N CYS A 333 -13.15 -14.54 -26.07
CA CYS A 333 -11.85 -14.06 -25.63
C CYS A 333 -11.01 -13.61 -26.83
N ASN A 334 -10.65 -12.32 -26.90
CA ASN A 334 -9.81 -11.81 -28.00
C ASN A 334 -8.43 -12.48 -28.05
N ASN A 335 -7.79 -12.64 -26.88
CA ASN A 335 -6.51 -13.30 -26.71
C ASN A 335 -6.59 -14.24 -25.51
N GLY A 336 -6.84 -15.52 -25.77
CA GLY A 336 -6.94 -16.56 -24.75
C GLY A 336 -8.18 -17.43 -24.90
N VAL A 337 -8.45 -18.22 -23.88
CA VAL A 337 -9.56 -19.17 -23.82
C VAL A 337 -10.11 -19.21 -22.39
N ILE A 338 -11.30 -19.78 -22.22
CA ILE A 338 -11.89 -20.02 -20.90
C ILE A 338 -11.68 -21.51 -20.58
N CYS A 339 -11.15 -21.81 -19.40
CA CYS A 339 -10.87 -23.19 -19.01
C CYS A 339 -12.15 -23.93 -18.62
N GLN A 340 -12.22 -25.20 -18.97
CA GLN A 340 -13.30 -26.08 -18.53
C GLN A 340 -13.09 -26.48 -17.07
N THR A 341 -14.18 -26.54 -16.31
CA THR A 341 -14.19 -27.06 -14.94
C THR A 341 -13.75 -28.52 -14.93
N CYS A 342 -12.74 -28.84 -14.12
CA CYS A 342 -12.30 -30.22 -13.91
C CYS A 342 -13.43 -31.05 -13.29
N VAL A 343 -14.06 -31.92 -14.07
CA VAL A 343 -14.96 -32.96 -13.58
C VAL A 343 -14.15 -34.24 -13.48
N PRO A 344 -13.99 -34.85 -12.28
CA PRO A 344 -13.39 -36.17 -12.21
C PRO A 344 -14.28 -37.12 -13.01
N SER A 345 -13.72 -37.72 -14.07
CA SER A 345 -14.40 -38.77 -14.80
C SER A 345 -14.73 -39.88 -13.82
N THR A 346 -16.01 -40.16 -13.61
CA THR A 346 -16.44 -41.47 -13.14
C THR A 346 -15.91 -42.46 -14.15
N ALA A 347 -14.86 -43.19 -13.79
CA ALA A 347 -14.46 -44.37 -14.54
C ALA A 347 -15.71 -45.20 -14.72
N SER A 348 -16.09 -45.44 -15.98
CA SER A 348 -17.10 -46.41 -16.34
C SER A 348 -16.75 -47.71 -15.63
N ALA A 349 -17.68 -48.19 -14.79
CA ALA A 349 -17.54 -49.49 -14.16
C ALA A 349 -17.33 -50.53 -15.28
N PRO A 350 -16.29 -51.38 -15.22
CA PRO A 350 -16.26 -52.58 -16.04
C PRO A 350 -17.43 -53.49 -15.62
N PRO A 351 -17.95 -54.34 -16.52
CA PRO A 351 -19.09 -55.20 -16.22
C PRO A 351 -18.73 -56.21 -15.10
N PRO A 352 -19.72 -56.71 -14.35
CA PRO A 352 -19.46 -57.52 -13.17
C PRO A 352 -18.86 -58.86 -13.60
N THR A 353 -17.71 -59.21 -13.05
CA THR A 353 -17.21 -60.58 -13.05
C THR A 353 -17.33 -61.13 -11.63
N ASN A 354 -18.06 -62.24 -11.54
CA ASN A 354 -18.31 -62.99 -10.31
C ASN A 354 -17.04 -63.73 -9.83
N PRO A 355 -17.04 -64.22 -8.58
CA PRO A 355 -15.87 -64.27 -7.70
C PRO A 355 -15.13 -65.61 -7.74
N ASP A 356 -13.85 -65.60 -7.35
CA ASP A 356 -13.21 -66.76 -6.70
C ASP A 356 -11.90 -66.35 -5.96
N PRO A 357 -11.30 -67.17 -5.06
CA PRO A 357 -11.30 -66.85 -3.64
C PRO A 357 -9.90 -66.79 -2.99
N SER A 358 -9.89 -66.22 -1.78
CA SER A 358 -9.00 -66.52 -0.63
C SER A 358 -7.60 -67.11 -0.88
N ASN A 359 -6.55 -66.32 -0.70
CA ASN A 359 -5.60 -66.47 0.43
C ASN A 359 -4.42 -65.51 0.30
N GLY A 360 -4.21 -64.65 1.30
CA GLY A 360 -3.02 -63.81 1.34
C GLY A 360 -2.94 -62.74 2.43
N SER A 361 -3.61 -62.90 3.57
CA SER A 361 -3.58 -61.89 4.65
C SER A 361 -2.39 -62.02 5.60
N ASP A 362 -1.70 -63.17 5.65
CA ASP A 362 -0.67 -63.39 6.70
C ASP A 362 0.73 -62.93 6.31
N ARG A 363 1.05 -62.91 5.02
CA ARG A 363 2.39 -62.50 4.55
C ARG A 363 2.61 -60.99 4.65
N ARG A 364 1.55 -60.19 4.51
CA ARG A 364 1.60 -58.72 4.55
C ARG A 364 1.69 -58.16 5.96
N ARG A 365 1.09 -58.85 6.95
CA ARG A 365 1.18 -58.48 8.38
C ARG A 365 2.56 -58.77 8.97
N LEU A 366 3.18 -59.89 8.60
CA LEU A 366 4.52 -60.25 9.08
C LEU A 366 5.60 -59.24 8.60
N VAL A 367 5.52 -58.77 7.35
CA VAL A 367 6.46 -57.78 6.80
C VAL A 367 6.32 -56.42 7.51
N LEU A 368 5.10 -55.99 7.84
CA LEU A 368 4.88 -54.72 8.54
C LEU A 368 5.42 -54.73 9.98
N ILE A 369 5.33 -55.87 10.68
CA ILE A 369 5.84 -56.01 12.05
C ILE A 369 7.39 -55.99 12.06
N ILE A 370 8.03 -56.67 11.11
CA ILE A 370 9.50 -56.72 11.02
C ILE A 370 10.08 -55.35 10.68
N VAL A 371 9.46 -54.62 9.73
CA VAL A 371 9.91 -53.27 9.34
C VAL A 371 9.69 -52.25 10.48
N GLY A 372 8.58 -52.37 11.22
CA GLY A 372 8.30 -51.53 12.39
C GLY A 372 9.31 -51.73 13.52
N ALA A 373 9.67 -52.99 13.82
CA ALA A 373 10.62 -53.30 14.88
C ALA A 373 12.05 -52.79 14.58
N ALA A 374 12.48 -52.88 13.32
CA ALA A 374 13.78 -52.36 12.89
C ALA A 374 13.87 -50.82 13.00
N GLY A 375 12.80 -50.11 12.66
CA GLY A 375 12.74 -48.65 12.77
C GLY A 375 12.87 -48.14 14.20
N VAL A 376 12.23 -48.82 15.16
CA VAL A 376 12.32 -48.46 16.59
C VAL A 376 13.71 -48.70 17.15
N ALA A 377 14.38 -49.79 16.76
CA ALA A 377 15.74 -50.09 17.21
C ALA A 377 16.76 -49.03 16.76
N VAL A 378 16.64 -48.54 15.52
CA VAL A 378 17.50 -47.47 14.98
C VAL A 378 17.28 -46.15 15.72
N PHE A 379 16.03 -45.80 16.03
CA PHE A 379 15.71 -44.59 16.77
C PHE A 379 16.26 -44.61 18.22
N LEU A 380 16.18 -45.76 18.89
CA LEU A 380 16.73 -45.91 20.24
C LEU A 380 18.26 -45.88 20.24
N ALA A 381 18.91 -46.48 19.24
CA ALA A 381 20.36 -46.40 19.08
C ALA A 381 20.84 -44.97 18.83
N ALA A 382 20.16 -44.21 17.95
CA ALA A 382 20.47 -42.81 17.68
C ALA A 382 20.25 -41.91 18.92
N GLY A 383 19.16 -42.13 19.67
CA GLY A 383 18.88 -41.41 20.91
C GLY A 383 19.93 -41.66 22.00
N SER A 384 20.37 -42.93 22.15
CA SER A 384 21.41 -43.29 23.11
C SER A 384 22.78 -42.69 22.75
N GLY A 385 23.12 -42.61 21.45
CA GLY A 385 24.33 -41.94 20.97
C GLY A 385 24.32 -40.44 21.22
N PHE A 386 23.18 -39.78 21.02
CA PHE A 386 23.02 -38.34 21.29
C PHE A 386 23.10 -38.01 22.79
N ALA A 387 22.51 -38.85 23.64
CA ALA A 387 22.60 -38.70 25.10
C ALA A 387 24.05 -38.91 25.59
N HIS A 388 24.75 -39.91 25.07
CA HIS A 388 26.16 -40.17 25.42
C HIS A 388 27.10 -39.05 24.94
N TYR A 389 26.80 -38.40 23.80
CA TYR A 389 27.53 -37.22 23.31
C TYR A 389 27.32 -36.00 24.21
N ARG A 390 26.09 -35.75 24.67
CA ARG A 390 25.76 -34.63 25.57
C ARG A 390 26.38 -34.80 26.97
N LEU A 391 26.41 -36.01 27.50
CA LEU A 391 26.95 -36.29 28.83
C LEU A 391 28.50 -36.28 28.89
N ARG A 392 29.19 -36.36 27.75
CA ARG A 392 30.66 -36.23 27.68
C ARG A 392 31.16 -34.81 27.38
N GLY A 393 30.26 -33.87 27.07
CA GLY A 393 30.59 -32.49 26.71
C GLY A 393 30.95 -31.57 27.89
N GLU A 394 30.60 -31.94 29.12
CA GLU A 394 30.88 -31.12 30.31
C GLU A 394 32.07 -31.67 31.11
N ARG A 395 33.29 -31.39 30.63
CA ARG A 395 34.51 -31.41 31.45
C ARG A 395 35.66 -30.74 30.69
N LYS A 396 35.79 -29.41 30.83
CA LYS A 396 37.08 -28.73 31.00
C LYS A 396 36.89 -27.28 31.49
N SER A 397 37.48 -27.07 32.67
CA SER A 397 37.55 -25.87 33.49
C SER A 397 38.58 -24.85 32.96
N ARG A 398 38.36 -23.55 33.23
CA ARG A 398 39.30 -22.59 33.88
C ARG A 398 38.81 -21.14 33.68
N VAL A 399 39.00 -20.13 34.55
CA VAL A 399 39.28 -19.92 35.99
C VAL A 399 39.49 -18.38 36.12
N HIS A 400 39.03 -17.78 37.23
CA HIS A 400 39.30 -16.42 37.79
C HIS A 400 38.90 -15.16 36.95
N ASP A 401 38.47 -14.03 37.50
CA ASP A 401 38.40 -13.55 38.89
C ASP A 401 37.37 -12.42 39.01
N SER A 402 36.71 -12.28 40.16
CA SER A 402 35.84 -11.12 40.47
C SER A 402 36.48 -10.29 41.57
N GLY A 403 36.87 -9.05 41.25
CA GLY A 403 37.39 -8.05 42.19
C GLY A 403 36.42 -6.90 42.43
N ARG A 404 36.31 -6.49 43.69
CA ARG A 404 35.29 -5.63 44.31
C ARG A 404 35.79 -4.18 44.51
N LEU A 405 34.86 -3.22 44.41
CA LEU A 405 34.80 -1.83 44.94
C LEU A 405 36.09 -1.07 45.30
N ASP A 406 36.26 0.15 44.75
CA ASP A 406 36.65 1.30 45.59
C ASP A 406 36.31 2.69 45.00
N ARG A 407 36.28 3.66 45.91
CA ARG A 407 35.69 5.02 45.88
C ARG A 407 36.74 6.11 45.52
N ASP A 408 36.25 7.23 44.97
CA ASP A 408 36.75 8.63 45.01
C ASP A 408 37.86 9.21 44.07
N ARG A 409 37.48 10.37 43.46
CA ARG A 409 38.23 11.53 42.85
C ARG A 409 38.75 11.48 41.39
N PRO A 410 38.94 12.64 40.70
CA PRO A 410 38.11 13.85 40.49
C PRO A 410 37.86 14.09 38.95
N PRO A 411 37.18 15.17 38.47
CA PRO A 411 36.75 15.25 37.07
C PRO A 411 37.91 15.63 36.14
N ARG A 412 38.13 14.83 35.08
CA ARG A 412 39.03 15.20 33.99
C ARG A 412 38.29 16.02 32.93
N SER A 413 38.64 17.30 32.85
CA SER A 413 38.51 18.11 31.63
C SER A 413 39.45 17.58 30.56
N ASN A 414 38.95 17.31 29.35
CA ASN A 414 39.58 17.77 28.10
C ASN A 414 38.78 17.33 26.86
N THR A 415 38.24 18.33 26.16
CA THR A 415 38.51 18.61 24.74
C THR A 415 38.80 17.41 23.83
N GLN A 416 37.77 16.89 23.17
CA GLN A 416 37.87 15.96 22.03
C GLN A 416 37.17 16.50 20.76
N ALA A 417 37.12 17.82 20.54
CA ALA A 417 36.53 18.40 19.32
C ALA A 417 37.54 18.56 18.16
N GLY A 418 38.83 18.76 18.46
CA GLY A 418 39.88 19.03 17.45
C GLY A 418 40.10 17.92 16.40
N PRO A 419 40.27 16.63 16.78
CA PRO A 419 40.64 15.58 15.82
C PRO A 419 39.53 15.23 14.81
N MET A 420 38.26 15.49 15.14
CA MET A 420 37.13 15.15 14.28
C MET A 420 36.95 16.17 13.14
N LEU A 421 37.25 17.44 13.40
CA LEU A 421 37.14 18.52 12.43
C LEU A 421 38.19 18.40 11.31
N ASP A 422 39.45 18.11 11.67
CA ASP A 422 40.54 17.90 10.70
C ASP A 422 40.30 16.67 9.82
N LYS A 423 39.74 15.60 10.38
CA LYS A 423 39.37 14.40 9.63
C LYS A 423 38.23 14.67 8.63
N LEU A 424 37.23 15.46 9.01
CA LEU A 424 36.10 15.84 8.14
C LEU A 424 36.55 16.70 6.95
N LEU A 425 37.51 17.60 7.14
CA LEU A 425 38.04 18.47 6.09
C LEU A 425 38.96 17.71 5.10
N SER A 426 39.67 16.67 5.55
CA SER A 426 40.55 15.87 4.68
C SER A 426 39.82 14.98 3.65
N MET A 427 38.51 14.78 3.80
CA MET A 427 37.70 13.85 2.99
C MET A 427 36.91 14.51 1.85
N GLY A 428 36.90 15.84 1.74
CA GLY A 428 36.17 16.59 0.71
C GLY A 428 37.04 16.91 -0.51
N ARG A 429 36.68 16.42 -1.69
CA ARG A 429 37.40 16.65 -2.96
C ARG A 429 36.72 17.66 -3.90
N GLY A 430 35.87 18.55 -3.38
CA GLY A 430 35.21 19.60 -4.18
C GLY A 430 34.90 20.84 -3.35
N GLY A 431 35.58 21.96 -3.66
CA GLY A 431 35.43 23.26 -3.00
C GLY A 431 36.05 23.34 -1.59
N SER A 432 37.16 24.06 -1.45
CA SER A 432 37.76 24.35 -0.13
C SER A 432 36.81 25.24 0.67
N LEU A 433 36.17 24.71 1.73
CA LEU A 433 35.48 25.54 2.72
C LEU A 433 36.47 26.49 3.40
N GLU A 434 36.10 27.75 3.51
CA GLU A 434 36.92 28.78 4.15
C GLU A 434 36.78 28.73 5.68
N LYS A 435 37.90 28.83 6.39
CA LYS A 435 37.90 28.97 7.85
C LYS A 435 38.06 30.45 8.18
N PHE A 436 36.99 31.08 8.64
CA PHE A 436 36.96 32.49 8.98
C PHE A 436 37.41 32.75 10.42
N LEU A 437 38.05 33.90 10.64
CA LEU A 437 38.37 34.37 11.99
C LEU A 437 37.12 34.99 12.63
N LEU A 438 36.94 34.81 13.95
CA LEU A 438 35.79 35.38 14.65
C LEU A 438 35.73 36.91 14.51
N GLN A 439 36.87 37.58 14.58
CA GLN A 439 36.96 39.04 14.45
C GLN A 439 36.43 39.53 13.09
N GLU A 440 36.75 38.82 12.01
CA GLU A 440 36.30 39.16 10.66
C GLU A 440 34.77 39.10 10.55
N LEU A 441 34.17 38.04 11.09
CA LEU A 441 32.70 37.87 11.10
C LEU A 441 32.01 38.88 12.05
N TYR A 442 32.67 39.23 13.14
CA TYR A 442 32.21 40.25 14.08
C TYR A 442 32.15 41.63 13.40
N ASP A 443 33.20 42.01 12.69
CA ASP A 443 33.27 43.30 11.98
C ASP A 443 32.24 43.36 10.83
N ALA A 444 32.10 42.27 10.07
CA ALA A 444 31.17 42.14 8.96
C ALA A 444 29.67 42.23 9.36
N THR A 445 29.33 42.04 10.63
CA THR A 445 27.95 42.08 11.16
C THR A 445 27.70 43.23 12.14
N GLY A 446 28.67 44.14 12.29
CA GLY A 446 28.59 45.20 13.30
C GLY A 446 28.41 44.64 14.71
N GLY A 447 29.19 43.62 15.05
CA GLY A 447 29.20 42.97 16.36
C GLY A 447 28.02 42.03 16.63
N PHE A 448 27.48 41.36 15.59
CA PHE A 448 26.26 40.55 15.68
C PHE A 448 25.09 41.32 16.29
N SER A 449 24.95 42.60 15.92
CA SER A 449 23.87 43.47 16.39
C SER A 449 22.50 42.98 15.88
N ASP A 450 21.45 43.22 16.66
CA ASP A 450 20.09 42.85 16.27
C ASP A 450 19.62 43.55 14.98
N ALA A 451 20.23 44.68 14.60
CA ALA A 451 19.98 45.36 13.32
C ALA A 451 20.35 44.52 12.09
N HIS A 452 21.29 43.58 12.24
CA HIS A 452 21.72 42.66 11.19
C HIS A 452 21.06 41.28 11.30
N ARG A 453 20.20 41.08 12.30
CA ARG A 453 19.55 39.79 12.53
C ARG A 453 18.41 39.58 11.53
N ILE A 454 18.51 38.51 10.76
CA ILE A 454 17.52 38.15 9.73
C ILE A 454 16.68 36.92 10.12
N GLY A 455 17.06 36.21 11.18
CA GLY A 455 16.30 35.05 11.65
C GLY A 455 16.75 34.54 13.01
N SER A 456 15.91 33.71 13.62
CA SER A 456 16.18 33.00 14.87
C SER A 456 15.67 31.57 14.80
N GLY A 457 16.49 30.60 15.19
CA GLY A 457 16.13 29.18 15.20
C GLY A 457 16.66 28.44 16.43
N SER A 458 16.44 27.13 16.48
CA SER A 458 16.90 26.25 17.56
C SER A 458 18.43 26.25 17.75
N PHE A 459 19.16 26.53 16.68
CA PHE A 459 20.61 26.65 16.68
C PHE A 459 21.09 28.00 17.27
N GLY A 460 20.34 29.09 17.08
CA GLY A 460 20.68 30.46 17.45
C GLY A 460 20.20 31.49 16.42
N GLY A 461 20.79 32.68 16.43
CA GLY A 461 20.51 33.76 15.48
C GLY A 461 21.21 33.59 14.13
N VAL A 462 20.55 34.10 13.07
CA VAL A 462 21.11 34.24 11.73
C VAL A 462 21.27 35.72 11.42
N TYR A 463 22.47 36.11 11.00
CA TYR A 463 22.85 37.50 10.76
C TYR A 463 23.27 37.71 9.32
N ARG A 464 22.84 38.82 8.71
CA ARG A 464 23.35 39.28 7.42
C ARG A 464 24.64 40.07 7.65
N GLY A 465 25.66 39.82 6.82
CA GLY A 465 26.90 40.57 6.85
C GLY A 465 27.50 40.71 5.46
N VAL A 466 28.49 41.59 5.35
CA VAL A 466 29.29 41.77 4.13
C VAL A 466 30.74 41.54 4.51
N LEU A 467 31.36 40.52 3.91
CA LEU A 467 32.78 40.20 4.11
C LEU A 467 33.67 41.29 3.51
N SER A 468 34.95 41.34 3.90
CA SER A 468 35.90 42.36 3.42
C SER A 468 36.13 42.33 1.91
N ASP A 469 35.87 41.20 1.27
CA ASP A 469 35.95 41.04 -0.19
C ASP A 469 34.66 41.43 -0.93
N GLY A 470 33.64 41.92 -0.21
CA GLY A 470 32.36 42.36 -0.76
C GLY A 470 31.30 41.26 -0.89
N ARG A 471 31.59 40.00 -0.51
CA ARG A 471 30.57 38.94 -0.51
C ARG A 471 29.52 39.21 0.56
N GLU A 472 28.25 39.23 0.16
CA GLU A 472 27.13 39.20 1.10
C GLU A 472 26.90 37.78 1.62
N VAL A 473 26.77 37.65 2.94
CA VAL A 473 26.69 36.35 3.61
C VAL A 473 25.60 36.31 4.67
N ALA A 474 25.09 35.11 4.92
CA ALA A 474 24.25 34.80 6.07
C ALA A 474 25.05 33.95 7.08
N MET A 475 25.15 34.44 8.30
CA MET A 475 25.94 33.82 9.37
C MET A 475 25.02 33.21 10.42
N LYS A 476 24.97 31.88 10.49
CA LYS A 476 24.21 31.13 11.48
C LYS A 476 25.10 30.89 12.70
N ARG A 477 24.88 31.63 13.77
CA ARG A 477 25.70 31.61 14.99
C ARG A 477 25.02 30.82 16.09
N SER A 478 25.76 29.92 16.74
CA SER A 478 25.28 29.25 17.94
C SER A 478 25.37 30.20 19.14
N GLU A 479 24.25 30.79 19.55
CA GLU A 479 24.26 31.66 20.73
C GLU A 479 24.46 30.81 22.01
N PRO A 480 25.37 31.21 22.93
CA PRO A 480 25.39 30.67 24.28
C PRO A 480 24.06 31.03 24.94
N GLY A 481 23.36 30.03 25.49
CA GLY A 481 22.06 30.27 26.11
C GLY A 481 22.16 31.39 27.14
N GLN A 482 21.54 32.54 26.84
CA GLN A 482 21.35 33.59 27.84
C GLN A 482 20.61 32.93 29.01
N GLN A 483 21.16 33.08 30.22
CA GLN A 483 20.39 32.81 31.42
C GLN A 483 19.11 33.62 31.28
N ALA A 484 17.96 32.95 31.18
CA ALA A 484 16.70 33.63 31.21
C ALA A 484 16.69 34.47 32.50
N SER A 485 16.82 35.78 32.34
CA SER A 485 16.63 36.77 33.39
C SER A 485 15.14 36.84 33.70
N THR A 486 14.56 35.72 34.17
CA THR A 486 13.25 35.71 34.79
C THR A 486 13.43 35.53 36.28
N SER A 487 13.08 36.60 36.96
CA SER A 487 13.18 36.88 38.38
C SER A 487 12.32 35.96 39.25
N TYR A 488 12.59 34.65 39.30
CA TYR A 488 12.12 33.78 40.38
C TYR A 488 13.14 32.66 40.61
N GLN A 489 14.23 32.99 41.32
CA GLN A 489 15.15 31.98 41.84
C GLN A 489 14.42 31.14 42.88
N THR A 490 13.98 29.95 42.49
CA THR A 490 13.67 28.88 43.46
C THR A 490 14.95 28.04 43.63
N PRO A 491 15.62 28.08 44.79
CA PRO A 491 16.83 27.30 44.99
C PRO A 491 16.45 25.83 45.22
N GLY A 492 16.96 24.91 44.39
CA GLY A 492 16.93 23.47 44.73
C GLY A 492 16.76 22.42 43.63
N ARG A 493 16.81 22.72 42.32
CA ARG A 493 16.70 21.66 41.29
C ARG A 493 18.00 21.45 40.47
N PRO A 494 18.64 20.26 40.55
CA PRO A 494 19.80 19.88 39.71
C PRO A 494 19.52 19.80 38.19
N ILE A 495 18.29 20.07 37.75
CA ILE A 495 17.82 19.85 36.38
C ILE A 495 18.37 20.92 35.42
N ALA A 496 18.58 22.15 35.88
CA ALA A 496 19.01 23.27 35.02
C ALA A 496 20.42 23.09 34.43
N GLN A 497 21.36 22.53 35.21
CA GLN A 497 22.73 22.29 34.73
C GLN A 497 22.82 21.14 33.71
N GLN A 498 22.01 20.09 33.88
CA GLN A 498 21.93 19.01 32.89
C GLN A 498 21.31 19.47 31.57
N GLN A 499 20.29 20.33 31.63
CA GLN A 499 19.65 20.87 30.42
C GLN A 499 20.63 21.74 29.63
N GLN A 500 21.35 22.64 30.31
CA GLN A 500 22.31 23.54 29.66
C GLN A 500 23.48 22.77 29.00
N GLN A 501 23.93 21.66 29.59
CA GLN A 501 24.93 20.78 28.99
C GLN A 501 24.39 20.01 27.77
N ARG A 502 23.13 19.57 27.80
CA ARG A 502 22.47 18.92 26.66
C ARG A 502 22.31 19.89 25.48
N ASP A 503 21.79 21.08 25.73
CA ASP A 503 21.58 22.10 24.69
C ASP A 503 22.90 22.50 24.01
N LYS A 504 23.99 22.62 24.79
CA LYS A 504 25.33 22.87 24.24
C LYS A 504 25.80 21.73 23.34
N LYS A 505 25.60 20.48 23.77
CA LYS A 505 25.97 19.29 23.00
C LYS A 505 25.15 19.16 21.71
N ASP A 506 23.86 19.45 21.76
CA ASP A 506 22.97 19.36 20.61
C ASP A 506 23.31 20.43 19.56
N LYS A 507 23.61 21.66 19.98
CA LYS A 507 24.11 22.73 19.09
C LYS A 507 25.45 22.36 18.43
N GLU A 508 26.39 21.79 19.19
CA GLU A 508 27.67 21.33 18.62
C GLU A 508 27.47 20.16 17.63
N CYS A 509 26.56 19.23 17.92
CA CYS A 509 26.20 18.16 16.99
C CYS A 509 25.58 18.69 15.70
N ALA A 510 24.66 19.66 15.79
CA ALA A 510 24.02 20.27 14.63
C ALA A 510 25.05 21.00 13.75
N PHE A 511 25.98 21.73 14.36
CA PHE A 511 27.08 22.42 13.68
C PHE A 511 27.92 21.43 12.86
N LEU A 512 28.35 20.35 13.51
CA LEU A 512 29.18 19.32 12.86
C LEU A 512 28.39 18.56 11.78
N SER A 513 27.10 18.30 12.00
CA SER A 513 26.25 17.60 11.02
C SER A 513 26.09 18.42 9.74
N GLU A 514 25.77 19.70 9.90
CA GLU A 514 25.57 20.64 8.80
C GLU A 514 26.87 20.89 8.02
N LEU A 515 27.98 21.11 8.73
CA LEU A 515 29.32 21.21 8.11
C LEU A 515 29.69 19.93 7.34
N ALA A 516 29.43 18.76 7.92
CA ALA A 516 29.73 17.46 7.29
C ALA A 516 28.82 17.13 6.10
N ALA A 517 27.59 17.65 6.07
CA ALA A 517 26.67 17.51 4.95
C ALA A 517 27.09 18.45 3.82
N LEU A 518 27.14 19.75 4.08
CA LEU A 518 27.32 20.78 3.05
C LEU A 518 28.73 20.92 2.52
N SER A 519 29.77 20.49 3.26
CA SER A 519 31.16 20.47 2.76
C SER A 519 31.36 19.67 1.47
N ARG A 520 30.40 18.83 1.08
CA ARG A 520 30.48 17.95 -0.10
C ARG A 520 29.35 18.20 -1.09
N LEU A 521 28.49 19.18 -0.85
CA LEU A 521 27.30 19.45 -1.65
C LEU A 521 27.45 20.78 -2.37
N ASN A 522 27.23 20.78 -3.67
CA ASN A 522 27.15 22.00 -4.47
C ASN A 522 26.10 21.80 -5.55
N HIS A 523 24.97 22.47 -5.40
CA HIS A 523 23.84 22.36 -6.32
C HIS A 523 23.09 23.70 -6.34
N LYS A 524 22.56 24.10 -7.51
CA LYS A 524 21.90 25.40 -7.69
C LYS A 524 20.71 25.60 -6.73
N ASN A 525 20.00 24.52 -6.40
CA ASN A 525 18.83 24.50 -5.53
C ASN A 525 19.14 24.10 -4.07
N LEU A 526 20.41 24.18 -3.66
CA LEU A 526 20.81 24.05 -2.26
C LEU A 526 21.54 25.32 -1.85
N VAL A 527 21.33 25.79 -0.61
CA VAL A 527 22.07 26.93 -0.09
C VAL A 527 23.54 26.57 0.07
N ARG A 528 24.41 27.36 -0.56
CA ARG A 528 25.85 27.14 -0.54
C ARG A 528 26.46 27.57 0.79
N LEU A 529 27.22 26.66 1.41
CA LEU A 529 28.10 26.97 2.53
C LEU A 529 29.44 27.50 1.99
N PHE A 530 29.82 28.72 2.37
CA PHE A 530 31.13 29.29 2.05
C PHE A 530 32.20 28.85 3.03
N GLY A 531 31.86 28.74 4.31
CA GLY A 531 32.84 28.43 5.33
C GLY A 531 32.26 28.36 6.73
N TYR A 532 33.15 28.35 7.71
CA TYR A 532 32.79 28.24 9.12
C TYR A 532 33.80 28.98 10.01
N CYS A 533 33.38 29.33 11.22
CA CYS A 533 34.23 29.75 12.32
C CYS A 533 34.01 28.82 13.52
N SER A 534 35.12 28.39 14.12
CA SER A 534 35.14 27.54 15.31
C SER A 534 36.27 28.00 16.23
N GLU A 535 36.03 29.10 16.95
CA GLU A 535 36.95 29.69 17.92
C GLU A 535 36.36 29.62 19.34
N GLY A 536 37.06 28.98 20.27
CA GLY A 536 36.58 28.82 21.64
C GLY A 536 35.19 28.14 21.70
N ALA A 537 34.21 28.86 22.25
CA ALA A 537 32.82 28.41 22.35
C ALA A 537 31.95 28.81 21.14
N GLU A 538 32.47 29.64 20.23
CA GLU A 538 31.74 30.10 19.06
C GLU A 538 31.70 29.00 17.99
N ARG A 539 30.51 28.80 17.41
CA ARG A 539 30.27 27.95 16.25
C ARG A 539 29.42 28.75 15.28
N ILE A 540 30.00 29.13 14.15
CA ILE A 540 29.34 29.96 13.15
C ILE A 540 29.49 29.31 11.78
N LEU A 541 28.39 29.18 11.05
CA LEU A 541 28.35 28.71 9.68
C LEU A 541 28.05 29.89 8.76
N VAL A 542 28.84 30.06 7.70
CA VAL A 542 28.78 31.20 6.79
C VAL A 542 28.26 30.72 5.44
N TYR A 543 27.07 31.19 5.06
CA TYR A 543 26.35 30.83 3.85
C TYR A 543 26.33 31.98 2.84
N GLU A 544 25.99 31.65 1.59
CA GLU A 544 25.46 32.67 0.67
C GLU A 544 24.23 33.37 1.27
N PHE A 545 24.14 34.69 1.08
CA PHE A 545 22.92 35.43 1.42
C PHE A 545 21.88 35.24 0.31
N VAL A 546 20.67 34.82 0.70
CA VAL A 546 19.55 34.56 -0.22
C VAL A 546 18.50 35.65 -0.05
N ALA A 547 18.39 36.53 -1.05
CA ALA A 547 17.84 37.87 -0.90
C ALA A 547 16.34 37.95 -0.56
N ASN A 548 15.50 37.05 -1.09
CA ASN A 548 14.05 37.13 -0.91
C ASN A 548 13.56 36.35 0.33
N GLY A 549 14.45 35.85 1.20
CA GLY A 549 14.02 35.17 2.44
C GLY A 549 13.37 33.81 2.19
N SER A 550 12.46 33.40 3.08
CA SER A 550 11.88 32.04 3.07
C SER A 550 10.53 31.97 2.36
N LEU A 551 10.23 30.82 1.76
CA LEU A 551 8.92 30.53 1.17
C LEU A 551 7.78 30.69 2.18
N TYR A 552 8.02 30.34 3.45
CA TYR A 552 7.05 30.51 4.53
C TYR A 552 6.62 31.98 4.71
N ASP A 553 7.57 32.91 4.62
CA ASP A 553 7.27 34.35 4.78
C ASP A 553 6.39 34.86 3.63
N HIS A 554 6.67 34.44 2.40
CA HIS A 554 5.85 34.78 1.23
C HIS A 554 4.46 34.14 1.28
N LEU A 555 4.34 32.93 1.81
CA LEU A 555 3.05 32.25 1.94
C LEU A 555 2.21 32.78 3.11
N PHE A 556 2.78 33.30 4.19
CA PHE A 556 1.98 33.57 5.41
C PHE A 556 2.19 34.95 6.04
N HIS A 557 3.14 35.75 5.57
CA HIS A 557 3.46 37.07 6.11
C HIS A 557 3.51 38.18 5.04
N GLY A 558 3.37 37.85 3.76
CA GLY A 558 3.25 38.81 2.66
C GLY A 558 1.82 39.33 2.50
N ASP A 559 1.60 40.61 2.82
CA ASP A 559 0.32 41.31 2.58
C ASP A 559 0.25 41.98 1.19
N GLN A 560 1.36 41.97 0.43
CA GLN A 560 1.46 42.63 -0.88
C GLN A 560 1.49 41.60 -2.00
N PRO A 561 0.80 41.86 -3.14
CA PRO A 561 0.87 41.00 -4.31
C PRO A 561 2.31 40.82 -4.77
N GLY A 562 2.72 39.58 -5.00
CA GLY A 562 4.08 39.22 -5.37
C GLY A 562 4.13 38.13 -6.43
N PRO A 563 5.31 37.80 -6.96
CA PRO A 563 5.49 36.71 -7.92
C PRO A 563 4.91 35.36 -7.46
N ILE A 564 4.81 35.12 -6.15
CA ILE A 564 4.21 33.90 -5.60
C ILE A 564 2.70 33.75 -5.90
N ASP A 565 2.03 34.82 -6.34
CA ASP A 565 0.61 34.83 -6.70
C ASP A 565 0.33 34.27 -8.10
N SER A 566 1.28 33.51 -8.65
CA SER A 566 1.19 32.81 -9.93
C SER A 566 1.38 31.31 -9.75
N TRP A 567 0.48 30.51 -10.35
CA TRP A 567 0.60 29.05 -10.36
C TRP A 567 1.91 28.58 -10.99
N ALA A 568 2.35 29.21 -12.08
CA ALA A 568 3.61 28.91 -12.73
C ALA A 568 4.82 29.15 -11.81
N ILE A 569 4.81 30.24 -11.02
CA ILE A 569 5.89 30.52 -10.05
C ILE A 569 5.87 29.49 -8.91
N ARG A 570 4.69 29.15 -8.37
CA ARG A 570 4.57 28.10 -7.34
C ARG A 570 5.08 26.74 -7.84
N LEU A 571 4.74 26.35 -9.06
CA LEU A 571 5.24 25.15 -9.71
C LEU A 571 6.76 25.19 -9.91
N ARG A 572 7.32 26.34 -10.30
CA ARG A 572 8.78 26.52 -10.45
C ARG A 572 9.51 26.38 -9.12
N ILE A 573 9.01 27.02 -8.07
CA ILE A 573 9.54 26.90 -6.70
C ILE A 573 9.50 25.45 -6.23
N ALA A 574 8.36 24.76 -6.42
CA ALA A 574 8.22 23.34 -6.08
C ALA A 574 9.25 22.50 -6.83
N LEU A 575 9.39 22.69 -8.14
CA LEU A 575 10.34 21.95 -8.97
C LEU A 575 11.80 22.17 -8.53
N ASP A 576 12.17 23.42 -8.27
CA ASP A 576 13.51 23.78 -7.82
C ASP A 576 13.84 23.15 -6.46
N ALA A 577 12.93 23.24 -5.49
CA ALA A 577 13.09 22.57 -4.20
C ALA A 577 13.20 21.04 -4.37
N ALA A 578 12.35 20.44 -5.21
CA ALA A 578 12.37 19.00 -5.48
C ALA A 578 13.71 18.53 -6.06
N ARG A 579 14.30 19.29 -6.99
CA ARG A 579 15.64 19.00 -7.55
C ARG A 579 16.73 19.09 -6.50
N GLY A 580 16.63 20.05 -5.57
CA GLY A 580 17.53 20.14 -4.43
C GLY A 580 17.49 18.88 -3.55
N ILE A 581 16.29 18.38 -3.25
CA ILE A 581 16.10 17.18 -2.42
C ILE A 581 16.51 15.91 -3.19
N GLU A 582 16.17 15.81 -4.47
CA GLU A 582 16.61 14.71 -5.34
C GLU A 582 18.14 14.60 -5.36
N TYR A 583 18.85 15.72 -5.45
CA TYR A 583 20.31 15.76 -5.36
C TYR A 583 20.83 15.06 -4.09
N LEU A 584 20.18 15.30 -2.95
CA LEU A 584 20.54 14.68 -1.67
C LEU A 584 20.26 13.17 -1.65
N HIS A 585 19.16 12.72 -2.23
CA HIS A 585 18.71 11.34 -2.16
C HIS A 585 19.40 10.42 -3.18
N THR A 586 19.61 10.93 -4.39
CA THR A 586 20.03 10.12 -5.54
C THR A 586 21.52 10.28 -5.86
N TYR A 587 22.06 11.50 -5.70
CA TYR A 587 23.39 11.84 -6.21
C TYR A 587 24.44 11.96 -5.09
N ALA A 588 24.03 12.25 -3.86
CA ALA A 588 24.95 12.22 -2.72
C ALA A 588 25.31 10.77 -2.34
N VAL A 589 26.61 10.52 -2.10
CA VAL A 589 27.10 9.20 -1.70
C VAL A 589 27.84 9.26 -0.35
N PRO A 590 27.30 8.61 0.70
CA PRO A 590 25.97 7.96 0.77
C PRO A 590 24.81 8.97 0.68
N PRO A 591 23.57 8.53 0.36
CA PRO A 591 22.39 9.40 0.33
C PRO A 591 22.23 10.20 1.63
N ILE A 592 21.77 11.44 1.53
CA ILE A 592 21.56 12.33 2.68
C ILE A 592 20.07 12.53 2.86
N VAL A 593 19.57 12.26 4.07
CA VAL A 593 18.19 12.57 4.47
C VAL A 593 18.21 13.87 5.27
N HIS A 594 17.44 14.85 4.83
CA HIS A 594 17.41 16.21 5.38
C HIS A 594 16.75 16.27 6.76
N ARG A 595 15.61 15.58 6.93
CA ARG A 595 14.76 15.46 8.15
C ARG A 595 13.98 16.69 8.58
N ASP A 596 14.25 17.86 8.00
CA ASP A 596 13.53 19.10 8.34
C ASP A 596 13.13 19.88 7.07
N ILE A 597 12.57 19.18 6.08
CA ILE A 597 11.98 19.83 4.90
C ILE A 597 10.69 20.54 5.33
N LYS A 598 10.63 21.85 5.14
CA LYS A 598 9.49 22.72 5.44
C LYS A 598 9.64 24.03 4.67
N SER A 599 8.55 24.79 4.52
CA SER A 599 8.55 26.06 3.78
C SER A 599 9.50 27.13 4.35
N SER A 600 9.79 27.13 5.66
CA SER A 600 10.78 28.06 6.25
C SER A 600 12.24 27.69 5.95
N ASN A 601 12.50 26.46 5.50
CA ASN A 601 13.82 25.98 5.09
C ASN A 601 13.99 25.95 3.55
N ILE A 602 13.05 26.56 2.81
CA ILE A 602 13.16 26.76 1.37
C ILE A 602 13.29 28.26 1.14
N LEU A 603 14.48 28.72 0.77
CA LEU A 603 14.79 30.13 0.54
C LEU A 603 14.67 30.48 -0.94
N LEU A 604 14.38 31.74 -1.24
CA LEU A 604 14.20 32.26 -2.60
C LEU A 604 15.28 33.30 -2.91
N ASP A 605 16.05 33.09 -3.98
CA ASP A 605 17.01 34.09 -4.44
C ASP A 605 16.33 35.22 -5.23
N SER A 606 17.13 36.19 -5.70
CA SER A 606 16.65 37.35 -6.44
C SER A 606 15.84 36.98 -7.70
N ASP A 607 16.13 35.82 -8.30
CA ASP A 607 15.48 35.32 -9.51
C ASP A 607 14.27 34.41 -9.19
N TRP A 608 13.89 34.31 -7.91
CA TRP A 608 12.85 33.41 -7.41
C TRP A 608 13.19 31.92 -7.63
N THR A 609 14.47 31.59 -7.68
CA THR A 609 14.93 30.19 -7.67
C THR A 609 14.90 29.67 -6.24
N ALA A 610 14.30 28.51 -6.04
CA ALA A 610 14.21 27.90 -4.71
C ALA A 610 15.50 27.16 -4.33
N LYS A 611 15.95 27.36 -3.09
CA LYS A 611 17.13 26.75 -2.48
C LYS A 611 16.80 26.13 -1.12
N VAL A 612 17.07 24.83 -0.95
CA VAL A 612 16.88 24.14 0.34
C VAL A 612 18.01 24.49 1.31
N ALA A 613 17.65 24.81 2.54
CA ALA A 613 18.52 25.29 3.61
C ALA A 613 18.34 24.47 4.91
N ASP A 614 19.20 24.75 5.90
CA ASP A 614 19.19 24.20 7.26
C ASP A 614 19.37 22.67 7.38
N PHE A 615 20.63 22.25 7.27
CA PHE A 615 21.02 20.84 7.33
C PHE A 615 21.38 20.39 8.76
N GLY A 616 21.00 21.15 9.78
CA GLY A 616 21.37 20.90 11.18
C GLY A 616 20.91 19.54 11.72
N LEU A 617 19.83 18.98 11.17
CA LEU A 617 19.33 17.65 11.53
C LEU A 617 19.77 16.53 10.58
N SER A 618 20.33 16.89 9.42
CA SER A 618 20.58 15.96 8.30
C SER A 618 21.44 14.76 8.70
N ARG A 619 21.21 13.61 8.05
CA ARG A 619 21.97 12.37 8.29
C ARG A 619 22.30 11.68 6.98
N LYS A 620 23.49 11.08 6.93
CA LYS A 620 23.87 10.12 5.90
C LYS A 620 23.09 8.82 6.15
N ASN A 621 22.36 8.36 5.15
CA ASN A 621 21.64 7.09 5.19
C ASN A 621 22.59 5.97 4.73
N PRO A 622 22.95 5.00 5.58
CA PRO A 622 23.84 3.91 5.19
C PRO A 622 23.18 2.90 4.23
N ASP A 623 21.84 2.81 4.19
CA ASP A 623 21.12 1.79 3.42
C ASP A 623 20.11 2.42 2.44
N GLY A 624 20.42 2.33 1.14
CA GLY A 624 19.65 2.92 0.05
C GLY A 624 18.39 2.16 -0.38
N SER A 625 17.77 1.34 0.48
CA SER A 625 16.55 0.60 0.10
C SER A 625 15.52 0.55 1.22
N CYS A 626 14.24 0.65 0.85
CA CYS A 626 13.12 0.35 1.72
C CYS A 626 13.01 -1.18 1.86
N THR A 627 13.80 -1.80 2.74
CA THR A 627 13.51 -3.17 3.19
C THR A 627 12.35 -3.11 4.18
N SER A 628 11.17 -3.56 3.73
CA SER A 628 10.06 -3.87 4.61
C SER A 628 10.56 -4.81 5.72
N GLY A 629 10.26 -4.48 6.97
CA GLY A 629 10.70 -5.24 8.15
C GLY A 629 10.03 -6.60 8.34
N ALA A 630 9.87 -7.39 7.29
CA ALA A 630 9.29 -8.74 7.35
C ALA A 630 10.30 -9.87 7.03
N ASP A 631 11.49 -9.54 6.48
CA ASP A 631 12.53 -10.52 6.12
C ASP A 631 13.77 -10.45 7.05
N VAL A 632 13.56 -10.30 8.36
CA VAL A 632 14.62 -10.61 9.33
C VAL A 632 14.22 -11.88 10.06
N GLU A 633 14.77 -12.98 9.58
CA GLU A 633 14.82 -14.25 10.29
C GLU A 633 15.29 -14.01 11.73
N ALA A 634 14.60 -14.63 12.69
CA ALA A 634 15.06 -14.77 14.05
C ALA A 634 16.37 -15.58 14.05
N GLY A 635 17.50 -14.91 13.84
CA GLY A 635 18.79 -15.56 13.71
C GLY A 635 19.96 -14.71 13.22
N GLY A 636 19.94 -13.38 13.35
CA GLY A 636 21.12 -12.56 13.06
C GLY A 636 20.80 -11.08 12.89
N ALA A 637 21.44 -10.22 13.68
CA ALA A 637 21.22 -8.77 13.71
C ALA A 637 21.48 -8.09 12.35
N ALA A 638 20.43 -7.63 11.67
CA ALA A 638 20.50 -6.55 10.68
C ALA A 638 20.06 -5.24 11.37
N GLU A 639 20.96 -4.67 12.17
CA GLU A 639 20.77 -3.39 12.88
C GLU A 639 21.00 -2.21 11.93
N GLY A 640 19.95 -1.73 11.27
CA GLY A 640 19.94 -0.35 10.76
C GLY A 640 19.91 0.63 11.93
N PRO A 641 20.60 1.79 11.88
CA PRO A 641 20.66 2.72 13.00
C PRO A 641 19.28 3.29 13.35
N VAL A 642 18.80 3.03 14.56
CA VAL A 642 17.59 3.64 15.13
C VAL A 642 17.90 5.10 15.48
N TYR A 643 17.33 6.05 14.75
CA TYR A 643 17.48 7.47 15.02
C TYR A 643 16.32 7.96 15.88
N ARG A 644 16.60 8.70 16.96
CA ARG A 644 15.54 9.43 17.68
C ARG A 644 14.82 10.35 16.70
N ALA A 645 13.49 10.26 16.67
CA ALA A 645 12.64 11.13 15.90
C ALA A 645 12.94 12.60 16.24
N ALA A 646 13.24 13.35 15.20
CA ALA A 646 13.45 14.79 15.21
C ALA A 646 12.97 15.34 13.86
N GLY A 647 12.38 16.53 13.90
CA GLY A 647 11.76 17.24 12.79
C GLY A 647 10.71 18.23 13.32
N THR A 648 10.11 19.01 12.43
CA THR A 648 9.09 20.01 12.78
C THR A 648 7.68 19.39 12.79
N VAL A 649 6.92 19.60 13.87
CA VAL A 649 5.51 19.16 13.98
C VAL A 649 4.69 19.72 12.81
N GLY A 650 3.86 18.88 12.19
CA GLY A 650 3.13 19.20 10.97
C GLY A 650 3.74 18.56 9.72
N TYR A 651 5.07 18.53 9.64
CA TYR A 651 5.82 18.00 8.48
C TYR A 651 6.40 16.61 8.72
N MET A 652 6.41 16.12 9.96
CA MET A 652 7.01 14.84 10.31
C MET A 652 6.26 13.66 9.69
N ASP A 653 7.01 12.80 9.00
CA ASP A 653 6.55 11.51 8.51
C ASP A 653 6.00 10.64 9.67
N PRO A 654 4.71 10.23 9.62
CA PRO A 654 4.08 9.46 10.69
C PRO A 654 4.68 8.07 10.87
N GLU A 655 5.19 7.45 9.79
CA GLU A 655 5.85 6.15 9.87
C GLU A 655 7.21 6.27 10.57
N TYR A 656 8.04 7.25 10.17
CA TYR A 656 9.30 7.54 10.84
C TYR A 656 9.11 7.94 12.31
N TYR A 657 8.10 8.75 12.62
CA TYR A 657 7.78 9.13 14.00
C TYR A 657 7.45 7.90 14.86
N ARG A 658 6.67 6.94 14.34
CA ARG A 658 6.25 5.73 15.06
C ARG A 658 7.35 4.67 15.11
N LEU A 659 7.99 4.38 13.99
CA LEU A 659 8.92 3.25 13.83
C LEU A 659 10.37 3.62 14.12
N GLN A 660 10.70 4.92 14.25
CA GLN A 660 12.07 5.42 14.43
C GLN A 660 13.03 4.98 13.30
N ARG A 661 12.47 4.65 12.13
CA ARG A 661 13.19 4.26 10.92
C ARG A 661 13.23 5.43 9.97
N LEU A 662 14.41 6.00 9.77
CA LEU A 662 14.60 7.15 8.89
C LEU A 662 14.95 6.66 7.47
N THR A 663 14.23 7.15 6.47
CA THR A 663 14.53 6.88 5.06
C THR A 663 14.42 8.15 4.23
N THR A 664 14.86 8.10 2.97
CA THR A 664 14.64 9.19 2.00
C THR A 664 13.15 9.48 1.80
N LYS A 665 12.27 8.49 2.00
CA LYS A 665 10.81 8.67 1.92
C LYS A 665 10.24 9.54 3.05
N SER A 666 10.98 9.74 4.12
CA SER A 666 10.58 10.67 5.19
C SER A 666 10.66 12.12 4.71
N ASP A 667 11.70 12.48 3.93
CA ASP A 667 11.77 13.80 3.30
C ASP A 667 10.70 13.97 2.20
N VAL A 668 10.35 12.89 1.47
CA VAL A 668 9.26 12.93 0.47
C VAL A 668 7.94 13.31 1.12
N TYR A 669 7.62 12.75 2.29
CA TYR A 669 6.42 13.12 3.04
C TYR A 669 6.44 14.60 3.43
N SER A 670 7.53 15.05 4.04
CA SER A 670 7.69 16.46 4.46
C SER A 670 7.59 17.42 3.27
N PHE A 671 8.12 17.05 2.11
CA PHE A 671 7.99 17.82 0.88
C PHE A 671 6.54 17.83 0.36
N GLY A 672 5.81 16.71 0.46
CA GLY A 672 4.39 16.64 0.14
C GLY A 672 3.55 17.66 0.94
N VAL A 673 3.88 17.85 2.22
CA VAL A 673 3.24 18.89 3.05
C VAL A 673 3.53 20.29 2.49
N VAL A 674 4.76 20.58 2.07
CA VAL A 674 5.11 21.86 1.42
C VAL A 674 4.31 22.08 0.12
N LEU A 675 4.09 21.03 -0.68
CA LEU A 675 3.27 21.13 -1.88
C LEU A 675 1.81 21.47 -1.55
N LEU A 676 1.27 20.93 -0.45
CA LEU A 676 -0.06 21.31 0.04
C LEU A 676 -0.10 22.77 0.51
N GLU A 677 0.94 23.27 1.17
CA GLU A 677 1.04 24.70 1.52
C GLU A 677 1.03 25.59 0.27
N LEU A 678 1.77 25.21 -0.77
CA LEU A 678 1.78 25.91 -2.06
C LEU A 678 0.42 25.85 -2.79
N LEU A 679 -0.34 24.77 -2.66
CA LEU A 679 -1.67 24.66 -3.28
C LEU A 679 -2.74 25.47 -2.55
N THR A 680 -2.71 25.43 -1.22
CA THR A 680 -3.83 25.86 -0.37
C THR A 680 -3.62 27.20 0.29
N GLY A 681 -2.37 27.65 0.42
CA GLY A 681 -2.03 28.82 1.24
C GLY A 681 -2.30 28.60 2.73
N LEU A 682 -2.53 27.36 3.18
CA LEU A 682 -2.71 26.99 4.58
C LEU A 682 -1.38 26.58 5.21
N LYS A 683 -1.20 26.89 6.49
CA LYS A 683 -0.06 26.40 7.27
C LYS A 683 -0.19 24.89 7.47
N ALA A 684 0.95 24.19 7.52
CA ALA A 684 1.00 22.75 7.77
C ALA A 684 0.17 22.30 8.98
N VAL A 685 0.16 23.09 10.05
CA VAL A 685 -0.85 23.01 11.12
C VAL A 685 -1.54 24.36 11.21
N HIS A 686 -2.84 24.37 11.00
CA HIS A 686 -3.68 25.56 11.07
C HIS A 686 -4.84 25.32 12.03
N TRP A 687 -5.46 26.41 12.48
CA TRP A 687 -6.66 26.33 13.29
C TRP A 687 -7.87 26.14 12.38
N ASP A 688 -8.61 25.06 12.57
CA ASP A 688 -9.87 24.81 11.88
C ASP A 688 -11.00 25.42 12.72
N GLU A 689 -11.63 26.48 12.20
CA GLU A 689 -12.69 27.21 12.90
C GLU A 689 -13.97 26.38 13.06
N GLU A 690 -14.26 25.47 12.12
CA GLU A 690 -15.44 24.62 12.16
C GLU A 690 -15.26 23.48 13.18
N ALA A 691 -14.09 22.84 13.17
CA ALA A 691 -13.76 21.79 14.12
C ALA A 691 -13.32 22.32 15.50
N ARG A 692 -13.01 23.63 15.62
CA ARG A 692 -12.43 24.29 16.81
C ARG A 692 -11.20 23.56 17.35
N ALA A 693 -10.33 23.12 16.44
CA ALA A 693 -9.15 22.33 16.79
C ALA A 693 -8.00 22.60 15.79
N PRO A 694 -6.74 22.38 16.20
CA PRO A 694 -5.63 22.41 15.26
C PRO A 694 -5.74 21.21 14.31
N ARG A 695 -5.70 21.48 13.00
CA ARG A 695 -5.79 20.49 11.94
C ARG A 695 -4.52 20.52 11.08
N ASN A 696 -4.08 19.36 10.63
CA ASN A 696 -2.98 19.27 9.67
C ASN A 696 -3.52 19.49 8.25
N VAL A 697 -2.79 20.22 7.40
CA VAL A 697 -3.18 20.39 5.98
C VAL A 697 -3.30 19.05 5.23
N VAL A 698 -2.58 18.01 5.67
CA VAL A 698 -2.70 16.64 5.15
C VAL A 698 -4.09 16.04 5.40
N ASP A 699 -4.81 16.50 6.43
CA ASP A 699 -6.13 15.97 6.79
C ASP A 699 -7.22 16.38 5.78
N CYS A 700 -6.93 17.24 4.79
CA CYS A 700 -7.83 17.51 3.67
C CYS A 700 -7.39 16.83 2.35
N VAL A 701 -6.50 15.83 2.45
CA VAL A 701 -6.24 14.85 1.38
C VAL A 701 -7.09 13.61 1.62
N GLU A 702 -7.99 13.30 0.69
CA GLU A 702 -8.81 12.08 0.72
C GLU A 702 -8.67 11.37 -0.63
N GLU A 703 -8.53 10.03 -0.63
CA GLU A 703 -8.54 9.21 -1.85
C GLU A 703 -7.55 9.64 -2.97
N GLU A 704 -6.38 10.18 -2.60
CA GLU A 704 -5.36 10.71 -3.53
C GLU A 704 -5.73 12.03 -4.24
N GLU A 705 -6.78 12.70 -3.77
CA GLU A 705 -7.17 14.04 -4.20
C GLU A 705 -7.08 15.03 -3.04
N VAL A 706 -6.73 16.28 -3.37
CA VAL A 706 -6.68 17.38 -2.42
C VAL A 706 -8.04 18.07 -2.43
N HIS A 707 -8.79 17.95 -1.34
CA HIS A 707 -10.10 18.59 -1.17
C HIS A 707 -10.01 19.95 -0.47
N CYS A 708 -8.81 20.34 -0.03
CA CYS A 708 -8.58 21.66 0.54
C CYS A 708 -8.89 22.75 -0.52
N PRO A 709 -9.45 23.90 -0.11
CA PRO A 709 -9.61 25.03 -1.02
C PRO A 709 -8.24 25.49 -1.54
N PHE A 710 -8.19 25.96 -2.79
CA PHE A 710 -7.02 26.64 -3.30
C PHE A 710 -6.77 27.93 -2.51
N ASP A 711 -5.51 28.38 -2.53
CA ASP A 711 -5.14 29.65 -1.93
C ASP A 711 -6.00 30.79 -2.49
N TRP A 712 -6.85 31.35 -1.63
CA TRP A 712 -7.82 32.38 -1.99
C TRP A 712 -7.17 33.67 -2.50
N ARG A 713 -5.88 33.87 -2.25
CA ARG A 713 -5.12 35.03 -2.72
C ARG A 713 -4.77 34.95 -4.20
N ILE A 714 -4.76 33.74 -4.77
CA ILE A 714 -4.56 33.54 -6.21
C ILE A 714 -5.92 33.36 -6.89
N PRO A 715 -6.12 33.93 -8.09
CA PRO A 715 -7.28 33.57 -8.89
C PRO A 715 -7.37 32.04 -9.12
N PRO A 716 -8.58 31.49 -9.19
CA PRO A 716 -8.75 30.08 -9.57
C PRO A 716 -7.98 29.77 -10.85
N PRO A 717 -7.39 28.56 -10.97
CA PRO A 717 -6.61 28.20 -12.14
C PRO A 717 -7.45 28.38 -13.41
N THR A 718 -6.85 29.02 -14.41
CA THR A 718 -7.48 29.15 -15.72
C THR A 718 -7.67 27.77 -16.35
N PRO A 719 -8.55 27.58 -17.36
CA PRO A 719 -8.68 26.29 -18.04
C PRO A 719 -7.36 25.72 -18.56
N ALA A 720 -6.39 26.60 -18.83
CA ALA A 720 -5.04 26.26 -19.22
C ALA A 720 -4.18 25.69 -18.08
N GLU A 721 -4.34 26.22 -16.87
CA GLU A 721 -3.56 25.84 -15.70
C GLU A 721 -4.20 24.69 -14.92
N THR A 722 -5.50 24.42 -15.10
CA THR A 722 -6.25 23.40 -14.35
C THR A 722 -5.57 22.03 -14.38
N GLU A 723 -5.05 21.61 -15.54
CA GLU A 723 -4.34 20.33 -15.65
C GLU A 723 -3.04 20.34 -14.84
N ALA A 724 -2.25 21.42 -14.95
CA ALA A 724 -0.99 21.57 -14.22
C ALA A 724 -1.18 21.62 -12.70
N VAL A 725 -2.17 22.39 -12.22
CA VAL A 725 -2.49 22.48 -10.80
C VAL A 725 -3.09 21.17 -10.27
N GLY A 726 -3.89 20.48 -11.08
CA GLY A 726 -4.38 19.13 -10.77
C GLY A 726 -3.23 18.12 -10.62
N GLN A 727 -2.21 18.18 -11.49
CA GLN A 727 -1.00 17.36 -11.36
C GLN A 727 -0.22 17.69 -10.07
N LEU A 728 -0.09 18.97 -9.71
CA LEU A 728 0.52 19.38 -8.44
C LEU A 728 -0.22 18.78 -7.23
N GLY A 729 -1.57 18.83 -7.24
CA GLY A 729 -2.42 18.20 -6.24
C GLY A 729 -2.19 16.70 -6.10
N TYR A 730 -2.14 15.99 -7.23
CA TYR A 730 -1.87 14.55 -7.26
C TYR A 730 -0.49 14.20 -6.71
N ILE A 731 0.54 14.97 -7.08
CA ILE A 731 1.91 14.78 -6.57
C ILE A 731 1.93 15.00 -5.06
N ALA A 732 1.30 16.08 -4.57
CA ALA A 732 1.19 16.36 -3.14
C ALA A 732 0.53 15.20 -2.37
N ALA A 733 -0.63 14.74 -2.83
CA ALA A 733 -1.39 13.67 -2.21
C ALA A 733 -0.62 12.33 -2.17
N THR A 734 0.12 12.00 -3.23
CA THR A 734 0.93 10.78 -3.29
C THR A 734 2.19 10.85 -2.41
N CYS A 735 2.77 12.04 -2.22
CA CYS A 735 3.90 12.25 -1.32
C CYS A 735 3.53 12.04 0.16
N VAL A 736 2.32 12.42 0.57
CA VAL A 736 1.87 12.36 1.99
C VAL A 736 1.17 11.06 2.38
N ARG A 737 1.30 9.98 1.57
CA ARG A 737 0.77 8.66 1.93
C ARG A 737 1.36 8.15 3.25
N LEU A 738 0.56 7.45 4.05
CA LEU A 738 0.98 6.95 5.36
C LEU A 738 2.15 5.96 5.25
N GLU A 739 2.10 5.02 4.32
CA GLU A 739 3.14 4.02 4.09
C GLU A 739 4.25 4.58 3.18
N SER A 740 5.51 4.54 3.64
CA SER A 740 6.66 5.06 2.90
C SER A 740 6.93 4.35 1.58
N CYS A 741 6.56 3.07 1.45
CA CYS A 741 6.74 2.31 0.22
C CYS A 741 5.83 2.81 -0.92
N ASP A 742 4.66 3.35 -0.60
CA ASP A 742 3.69 3.85 -1.58
C ASP A 742 4.00 5.29 -2.03
N ARG A 743 4.89 6.00 -1.33
CA ARG A 743 5.32 7.35 -1.71
C ARG A 743 6.23 7.28 -2.95
N PRO A 744 6.16 8.25 -3.88
CA PRO A 744 7.09 8.32 -5.00
C PRO A 744 8.53 8.53 -4.54
N THR A 745 9.50 8.34 -5.44
CA THR A 745 10.87 8.86 -5.23
C THR A 745 10.92 10.35 -5.56
N MET A 746 11.93 11.08 -5.08
CA MET A 746 12.10 12.48 -5.49
C MET A 746 12.34 12.63 -7.00
N THR A 747 12.93 11.63 -7.65
CA THR A 747 13.06 11.61 -9.12
C THR A 747 11.69 11.54 -9.81
N ASP A 748 10.77 10.72 -9.32
CA ASP A 748 9.40 10.68 -9.84
C ASP A 748 8.66 12.01 -9.60
N VAL A 749 8.88 12.64 -8.44
CA VAL A 749 8.31 13.94 -8.07
C VAL A 749 8.83 15.04 -9.01
N VAL A 750 10.15 15.09 -9.26
CA VAL A 750 10.76 16.04 -10.21
C VAL A 750 10.16 15.86 -11.60
N ALA A 751 10.09 14.63 -12.11
CA ALA A 751 9.49 14.35 -13.42
C ALA A 751 7.99 14.72 -13.50
N GLY A 752 7.26 14.58 -12.39
CA GLY A 752 5.88 15.05 -12.27
C GLY A 752 5.77 16.57 -12.35
N LEU A 753 6.58 17.28 -11.56
CA LEU A 753 6.57 18.75 -11.49
C LEU A 753 7.09 19.41 -12.78
N GLU A 754 8.05 18.80 -13.47
CA GLU A 754 8.50 19.26 -14.80
C GLU A 754 7.37 19.22 -15.81
N ARG A 755 6.61 18.13 -15.86
CA ARG A 755 5.43 18.01 -16.73
C ARG A 755 4.38 19.05 -16.37
N ALA A 756 4.06 19.20 -15.08
CA ALA A 756 3.08 20.18 -14.61
C ALA A 756 3.50 21.61 -15.00
N LEU A 757 4.76 21.98 -14.81
CA LEU A 757 5.26 23.30 -15.18
C LEU A 757 5.23 23.52 -16.71
N LEU A 758 5.62 22.52 -17.51
CA LEU A 758 5.52 22.61 -18.97
C LEU A 758 4.07 22.81 -19.42
N THR A 759 3.13 22.01 -18.91
CA THR A 759 1.69 22.16 -19.19
C THR A 759 1.17 23.55 -18.79
N CYS A 760 1.64 24.09 -17.66
CA CYS A 760 1.27 25.44 -17.21
C CYS A 760 1.76 26.54 -18.16
N LEU A 761 2.92 26.36 -18.81
CA LEU A 761 3.58 27.36 -19.65
C LEU A 761 3.25 27.23 -21.15
N GLU A 762 2.91 26.04 -21.64
CA GLU A 762 2.65 25.76 -23.07
C GLU A 762 1.46 26.58 -23.65
N LEU A 763 0.61 27.16 -22.80
CA LEU A 763 -0.55 27.97 -23.21
C LEU A 763 -0.27 29.48 -23.30
N GLU A 764 0.89 29.96 -22.82
CA GLU A 764 1.34 31.34 -23.07
C GLU A 764 1.91 31.54 -24.48
N CYS A 765 2.36 30.46 -25.15
CA CYS A 765 2.97 30.55 -26.48
C CYS A 765 1.91 30.60 -27.62
N LEU A 766 0.78 29.90 -27.44
CA LEU A 766 -0.31 29.87 -28.43
C LEU A 766 -1.16 31.15 -28.43
N SER A 767 -1.21 31.89 -27.32
CA SER A 767 -1.94 33.16 -27.19
C SER A 767 -1.19 34.36 -27.78
N ARG A 768 0.15 34.31 -27.87
CA ARG A 768 0.96 35.34 -28.55
C ARG A 768 1.05 35.17 -30.07
N SER A 769 0.72 33.99 -30.60
CA SER A 769 0.77 33.71 -32.04
C SER A 769 -0.41 34.26 -32.83
N THR A 770 -1.53 34.61 -32.19
CA THR A 770 -2.79 34.96 -32.88
C THR A 770 -3.03 36.46 -33.06
N THR A 771 -2.13 37.33 -32.60
CA THR A 771 -2.27 38.81 -32.75
C THR A 771 -1.33 39.45 -33.77
N GLY A 772 -0.59 38.68 -34.57
CA GLY A 772 0.35 39.20 -35.57
C GLY A 772 0.09 38.73 -36.99
N ASN A 773 -0.96 39.26 -37.65
CA ASN A 773 -1.01 39.60 -39.09
C ASN A 773 -2.45 39.64 -39.62
N ARG A 774 -2.99 40.85 -39.82
CA ARG A 774 -3.82 41.20 -40.99
C ARG A 774 -4.10 42.71 -41.02
N SER A 775 -3.18 43.46 -41.57
CA SER A 775 -3.44 44.76 -42.20
C SER A 775 -2.38 45.06 -43.26
N SER A 776 -2.64 44.65 -44.50
CA SER A 776 -2.09 45.29 -45.70
C SER A 776 -2.91 44.87 -46.91
N THR A 777 -3.33 45.91 -47.66
CA THR A 777 -4.08 45.98 -48.92
C THR A 777 -5.53 45.54 -48.91
#